data_AF-A0A915D8F2-F1
#
_entry.id   AF-A0A915D8F2-F1
#
_cell.length_a   1.000
_cell.length_b   1.000
_cell.length_c   1.000
_cell.angle_alpha   90.00
_cell.angle_beta   90.00
_cell.angle_gamma   90.00
#
_symmetry.space_group_name_H-M   'P 1'
#
loop_
_entity.id
_entity.type
_entity.pdbx_description
1 polymer ?
#
loop_
_entity_poly.entity_id
_entity_poly.type
_entity_poly.pdbx_seq_one_letter_code
_entity_poly.pdbx_strand_id
1 'polypeptide(L)'
;MNQIKDGAQRQGLMLDTADELYKWFTGQIVRNLHVVFTMNPSGDGLRERASTSPALFNRCVLNWVGDWSNSALYQVGVELTGHLDMSKSDYVPPAALEYVCDLIPQQVKYHHAVINSFVHCHNAVRRVNEIESRKGHRTMALTPRHFLDFIKHYINLFHEKRKDLEEEKIHLNIGLNKIRETQEQVKELQISLKQKSVELHEKKEAANAKLKQMLGDQQEAEKEKLLSENLQKELRVQLEEISETKKCVGSELSQVEPTVEEAKSAVKGIKKTQLVELRSMNSPPSAVKLALESICLLMGEGVEPTGKPSELWNNSRKNPDWDFEKVNRASLACGPLVKWMKAQLAYSRILSKVDPLRRQLQSLERDAKLKTQKGDELKHLIAEFEERIAAYKDEYAQLIGQSETIKADLATVEQKVDRSIQLLNSLRVENDRWQKGCDAAFLSYSGYYDQHMRESDIARIEYLSSADDRLEWTNNGMPKDDLCMENVIALHRFNRYPLIIDPKDKFQDNSFRKNLESALRFGSTLLRTGGRILITLGDQDIDFSPAFKIFLFTRDSSVEFPPDVCSRVTFVNFTITTSSLQMQCLNQVLRSERPDIDQKRNDLLKLQGEFSVRLRQLEKLLLNALNESKGKILDDDSVIATLEKLKNEAKEVQAKAAETDQVMKEVDIVSQKYVRLSHACSLIYSTLHNLDEVYSSITIHWSSSKKDYDERLSIIMNSLFQVAYARVSFEGTYDAQFDHLLLRSDVLANETSKSMKDAASKLRIPYLSQAELMSLLNLSRLENFKDCAKKVESMNLSVWHLSDKPEMSVPVLWDDSDSSTPIKRSLNELLVIHALRPDRLLASVHLLVNTTFSSEFMQQDKVINLQEIIERSKTPLLLCSATGFDASGRVEDLATEMNKEVTSIAIGSSEGFNQADAALSSASKSGRWILLKNVHLAPSWLTQLEKKLHNLKPHPQFRLLLTAEIHPKLPVSIIQASRVLVFEPSTGLKANLLRSLSSIQPSRFSQLPAERSRLYFLLCWFHAVVQERLRYQPLGWANSYEFSDADLRVACDTLDAAVDLVASKRANVNPEKLPWNALMTLLSQCIYGGKIDNQFDQKLLDAFLQKLFTMKIFDPEYVLINDVDGKGSNLNVPDDTTRGNLMVWVNNINIVDTKRSGSAKKHVEDVG
;
A
#
# COMPACT_ATOMS: atom_id res chain seq x y z
N MET A 1 -63.98 6.31 41.15
CA MET A 1 -65.42 5.95 41.18
C MET A 1 -66.34 7.11 40.80
N ASN A 2 -66.25 8.29 41.44
CA ASN A 2 -67.13 9.43 41.08
C ASN A 2 -67.02 9.85 39.60
N GLN A 3 -65.81 9.95 39.06
CA GLN A 3 -65.58 10.24 37.63
C GLN A 3 -66.15 9.17 36.68
N ILE A 4 -66.22 7.91 37.13
CA ILE A 4 -66.78 6.79 36.36
C ILE A 4 -68.30 6.91 36.31
N LYS A 5 -68.92 7.28 37.45
CA LYS A 5 -70.36 7.52 37.56
C LYS A 5 -70.81 8.67 36.67
N ASP A 6 -70.08 9.78 36.70
CA ASP A 6 -70.34 10.94 35.82
C ASP A 6 -70.18 10.56 34.34
N GLY A 7 -69.16 9.74 34.02
CA GLY A 7 -68.94 9.23 32.66
C GLY A 7 -70.05 8.31 32.15
N ALA A 8 -70.57 7.43 32.99
CA ALA A 8 -71.70 6.55 32.66
C ALA A 8 -73.00 7.34 32.48
N GLN A 9 -73.27 8.31 33.36
CA GLN A 9 -74.45 9.18 33.27
C GLN A 9 -74.43 10.05 31.99
N ARG A 10 -73.26 10.55 31.56
CA ARG A 10 -73.12 11.28 30.29
C ARG A 10 -73.46 10.42 29.06
N GLN A 11 -73.32 9.11 29.15
CA GLN A 11 -73.71 8.16 28.10
C GLN A 11 -75.16 7.66 28.27
N GLY A 12 -75.94 8.26 29.18
CA GLY A 12 -77.35 7.92 29.42
C GLY A 12 -77.55 6.61 30.19
N LEU A 13 -76.52 6.08 30.85
CA LEU A 13 -76.58 4.82 31.60
C LEU A 13 -76.77 5.12 33.09
N MET A 14 -77.86 4.63 33.67
CA MET A 14 -78.10 4.70 35.12
C MET A 14 -77.54 3.44 35.78
N LEU A 15 -76.35 3.57 36.38
CA LEU A 15 -75.65 2.50 37.10
C LEU A 15 -75.52 2.94 38.57
N ASP A 16 -76.23 2.25 39.46
CA ASP A 16 -76.42 2.69 40.85
C ASP A 16 -75.53 1.95 41.83
N THR A 17 -75.05 0.75 41.47
CA THR A 17 -74.14 -0.03 42.31
C THR A 17 -72.68 0.19 41.92
N ALA A 18 -71.78 0.11 42.92
CA ALA A 18 -70.34 0.20 42.68
C ALA A 18 -69.83 -0.90 41.74
N ASP A 19 -70.43 -2.10 41.80
CA ASP A 19 -70.08 -3.23 40.96
C ASP A 19 -70.49 -3.02 39.49
N GLU A 20 -71.66 -2.43 39.23
CA GLU A 20 -72.11 -2.09 37.87
C GLU A 20 -71.21 -1.02 37.24
N LEU A 21 -70.86 0.01 38.01
CA LEU A 21 -69.93 1.05 37.57
C LEU A 21 -68.55 0.47 37.25
N TYR A 22 -68.05 -0.46 38.07
CA TYR A 22 -66.77 -1.13 37.85
C TYR A 22 -66.81 -2.04 36.62
N LYS A 23 -67.88 -2.83 36.43
CA LYS A 23 -68.08 -3.66 35.23
C LYS A 23 -68.19 -2.82 33.96
N TRP A 24 -68.90 -1.70 34.02
CA TRP A 24 -68.99 -0.79 32.88
C TRP A 24 -67.63 -0.16 32.56
N PHE A 25 -66.91 0.34 33.57
CA PHE A 25 -65.59 0.93 33.37
C PHE A 25 -64.57 -0.06 32.82
N THR A 26 -64.50 -1.26 33.38
CA THR A 26 -63.65 -2.33 32.86
C THR A 26 -64.02 -2.71 31.42
N GLY A 27 -65.32 -2.73 31.09
CA GLY A 27 -65.79 -2.89 29.71
C GLY A 27 -65.34 -1.77 28.78
N GLN A 28 -65.33 -0.51 29.24
CA GLN A 28 -64.79 0.63 28.47
C GLN A 28 -63.28 0.53 28.29
N ILE A 29 -62.53 0.09 29.30
CA ILE A 29 -61.09 -0.15 29.18
C ILE A 29 -60.83 -1.24 28.14
N VAL A 30 -61.52 -2.38 28.21
CA VAL A 30 -61.34 -3.49 27.26
C VAL A 30 -61.64 -3.07 25.82
N ARG A 31 -62.61 -2.17 25.61
CA ARG A 31 -62.96 -1.66 24.27
C ARG A 31 -61.97 -0.64 23.72
N ASN A 32 -61.37 0.18 24.58
CA ASN A 32 -60.59 1.35 24.14
C ASN A 32 -59.07 1.19 24.33
N LEU A 33 -58.61 0.27 25.17
CA LEU A 33 -57.19 0.03 25.42
C LEU A 33 -56.70 -1.16 24.60
N HIS A 34 -55.97 -0.88 23.52
CA HIS A 34 -55.23 -1.89 22.77
C HIS A 34 -53.74 -1.80 23.13
N VAL A 35 -53.21 -2.88 23.71
CA VAL A 35 -51.78 -3.00 24.03
C VAL A 35 -51.15 -3.97 23.04
N VAL A 36 -50.11 -3.52 22.33
CA VAL A 36 -49.36 -4.34 21.39
C VAL A 36 -48.02 -4.70 22.03
N PHE A 37 -47.75 -6.00 22.14
CA PHE A 37 -46.46 -6.49 22.59
C PHE A 37 -45.63 -6.92 21.39
N THR A 38 -44.46 -6.30 21.21
CA THR A 38 -43.47 -6.76 20.25
C THR A 38 -42.46 -7.63 20.98
N MET A 39 -42.41 -8.92 20.63
CA MET A 39 -41.49 -9.88 21.24
C MET A 39 -40.62 -10.51 20.14
N ASN A 40 -39.32 -10.62 20.39
CA ASN A 40 -38.40 -11.30 19.48
C ASN A 40 -38.32 -12.79 19.86
N PRO A 41 -38.68 -13.73 18.96
CA PRO A 41 -38.61 -15.16 19.25
C PRO A 41 -37.18 -15.69 19.42
N SER A 42 -36.18 -14.98 18.90
CA SER A 42 -34.76 -15.35 18.99
C SER A 42 -34.08 -14.86 20.27
N GLY A 43 -34.76 -14.06 21.11
CA GLY A 43 -34.20 -13.56 22.35
C GLY A 43 -34.42 -14.51 23.52
N ASP A 44 -33.43 -14.63 24.40
CA ASP A 44 -33.58 -15.35 25.66
C ASP A 44 -34.72 -14.75 26.50
N GLY A 45 -35.60 -15.63 26.99
CA GLY A 45 -36.69 -15.27 27.87
C GLY A 45 -38.08 -15.17 27.24
N LEU A 46 -38.29 -15.37 25.92
CA LEU A 46 -39.66 -15.53 25.39
C LEU A 46 -40.33 -16.75 26.05
N ARG A 47 -39.60 -17.87 26.13
CA ARG A 47 -40.09 -19.11 26.76
C ARG A 47 -40.39 -18.94 28.26
N GLU A 48 -39.55 -18.20 28.97
CA GLU A 48 -39.71 -17.93 30.41
C GLU A 48 -40.84 -16.92 30.71
N ARG A 49 -40.99 -15.88 29.89
CA ARG A 49 -42.10 -14.91 30.01
C ARG A 49 -43.43 -15.54 29.59
N ALA A 50 -43.38 -16.45 28.61
CA ALA A 50 -44.53 -17.25 28.20
C ALA A 50 -45.01 -18.21 29.29
N SER A 51 -44.08 -18.85 30.01
CA SER A 51 -44.43 -19.77 31.11
C SER A 51 -44.93 -19.02 32.35
N THR A 52 -44.42 -17.82 32.62
CA THR A 52 -44.82 -17.01 33.78
C THR A 52 -46.13 -16.24 33.58
N SER A 53 -46.56 -15.95 32.34
CA SER A 53 -47.82 -15.24 32.06
C SER A 53 -48.65 -15.88 30.94
N PRO A 54 -49.55 -16.82 31.27
CA PRO A 54 -50.45 -17.47 30.29
C PRO A 54 -51.40 -16.50 29.57
N ALA A 55 -51.64 -15.32 30.13
CA ALA A 55 -52.49 -14.30 29.53
C ALA A 55 -51.95 -13.78 28.19
N LEU A 56 -50.63 -13.84 27.97
CA LEU A 56 -50.01 -13.46 26.69
C LEU A 56 -50.47 -14.35 25.52
N PHE A 57 -50.81 -15.61 25.77
CA PHE A 57 -51.26 -16.55 24.73
C PHE A 57 -52.79 -16.66 24.69
N ASN A 58 -53.44 -16.63 25.86
CA ASN A 58 -54.89 -16.86 25.95
C ASN A 58 -55.73 -15.62 25.62
N ARG A 59 -55.16 -14.41 25.66
CA ARG A 59 -55.89 -13.15 25.48
C ARG A 59 -55.33 -12.24 24.39
N CYS A 60 -54.17 -12.54 23.82
CA CYS A 60 -53.60 -11.77 22.72
C CYS A 60 -53.75 -12.52 21.40
N VAL A 61 -53.92 -11.77 20.31
CA VAL A 61 -53.82 -12.33 18.96
C VAL A 61 -52.33 -12.41 18.60
N LEU A 62 -51.85 -13.61 18.31
CA LEU A 62 -50.47 -13.83 17.86
C LEU A 62 -50.37 -13.53 16.37
N ASN A 63 -49.56 -12.53 16.01
CA ASN A 63 -49.22 -12.23 14.62
C ASN A 63 -47.74 -12.56 14.39
N TRP A 64 -47.46 -13.56 13.55
CA TRP A 64 -46.10 -13.94 13.22
C TRP A 64 -45.58 -13.09 12.06
N VAL A 65 -44.68 -12.16 12.38
CA VAL A 65 -43.99 -11.35 11.36
C VAL A 65 -42.66 -12.02 11.05
N GLY A 66 -42.64 -12.79 9.96
CA GLY A 66 -41.42 -13.42 9.44
C GLY A 66 -40.51 -12.43 8.69
N ASP A 67 -39.41 -12.96 8.18
CA ASP A 67 -38.50 -12.19 7.31
C ASP A 67 -39.15 -11.84 5.96
N TRP A 68 -38.57 -10.84 5.30
CA TRP A 68 -39.01 -10.44 3.97
C TRP A 68 -38.71 -11.54 2.94
N SER A 69 -39.71 -11.85 2.12
CA SER A 69 -39.55 -12.73 0.96
C SER A 69 -38.72 -12.04 -0.13
N ASN A 70 -38.17 -12.81 -1.07
CA ASN A 70 -37.45 -12.26 -2.22
C ASN A 70 -38.31 -11.25 -3.00
N SER A 71 -39.61 -11.51 -3.11
CA SER A 71 -40.58 -10.61 -3.74
C SER A 71 -40.71 -9.28 -3.00
N ALA A 72 -40.74 -9.30 -1.66
CA ALA A 72 -40.79 -8.09 -0.85
C ALA A 72 -39.48 -7.29 -0.94
N LEU A 73 -38.33 -7.97 -0.86
CA LEU A 73 -37.01 -7.34 -1.03
C LEU A 73 -36.89 -6.67 -2.40
N TYR A 74 -37.31 -7.37 -3.46
CA TYR A 74 -37.32 -6.83 -4.82
C TYR A 74 -38.22 -5.61 -4.95
N GLN A 75 -39.46 -5.68 -4.47
CA GLN A 75 -40.41 -4.57 -4.54
C GLN A 75 -39.92 -3.33 -3.79
N VAL A 76 -39.38 -3.51 -2.58
CA VAL A 76 -38.78 -2.40 -1.81
C VAL A 76 -37.56 -1.83 -2.54
N GLY A 77 -36.73 -2.68 -3.14
CA GLY A 77 -35.60 -2.26 -3.97
C GLY A 77 -36.02 -1.41 -5.17
N VAL A 78 -37.08 -1.81 -5.89
CA VAL A 78 -37.67 -1.04 -6.99
C VAL A 78 -38.12 0.34 -6.52
N GLU A 79 -38.90 0.40 -5.44
CA GLU A 79 -39.49 1.65 -4.94
C GLU A 79 -38.41 2.64 -4.47
N LEU A 80 -37.45 2.15 -3.68
CA LEU A 80 -36.38 2.98 -3.12
C LEU A 80 -35.37 3.45 -4.16
N THR A 81 -35.28 2.81 -5.32
CA THR A 81 -34.33 3.19 -6.37
C THR A 81 -34.99 3.76 -7.62
N GLY A 82 -36.32 3.90 -7.64
CA GLY A 82 -37.05 4.38 -8.81
C GLY A 82 -36.73 5.81 -9.23
N HIS A 83 -36.22 6.63 -8.31
CA HIS A 83 -35.79 8.01 -8.58
C HIS A 83 -34.34 8.10 -9.11
N LEU A 84 -33.58 6.99 -9.08
CA LEU A 84 -32.22 6.96 -9.62
C LEU A 84 -32.26 6.79 -11.14
N ASP A 85 -31.53 7.67 -11.83
CA ASP A 85 -31.36 7.57 -13.28
C ASP A 85 -30.33 6.47 -13.62
N MET A 86 -30.82 5.24 -13.68
CA MET A 86 -30.08 4.01 -14.02
C MET A 86 -30.45 3.49 -15.42
N SER A 87 -30.79 4.38 -16.34
CA SER A 87 -31.23 3.97 -17.68
C SER A 87 -30.04 3.54 -18.55
N LYS A 88 -30.11 2.33 -19.12
CA LYS A 88 -29.15 1.83 -20.12
C LYS A 88 -29.93 1.21 -21.26
N SER A 89 -30.06 1.94 -22.37
CA SER A 89 -30.88 1.57 -23.52
C SER A 89 -30.43 0.27 -24.18
N ASP A 90 -29.12 0.01 -24.17
CA ASP A 90 -28.51 -1.09 -24.91
C ASP A 90 -28.22 -2.31 -24.02
N TYR A 91 -28.83 -2.36 -22.83
CA TYR A 91 -28.62 -3.46 -21.90
C TYR A 91 -29.30 -4.74 -22.38
N VAL A 92 -28.50 -5.78 -22.57
CA VAL A 92 -28.96 -7.14 -22.80
C VAL A 92 -28.62 -7.98 -21.57
N PRO A 93 -29.59 -8.64 -20.92
CA PRO A 93 -29.31 -9.48 -19.76
C PRO A 93 -28.39 -10.65 -20.15
N PRO A 94 -27.38 -10.98 -19.33
CA PRO A 94 -26.54 -12.16 -19.55
C PRO A 94 -27.37 -13.45 -19.56
N ALA A 95 -26.96 -14.43 -20.38
CA ALA A 95 -27.65 -15.73 -20.45
C ALA A 95 -27.67 -16.49 -19.12
N ALA A 96 -26.73 -16.19 -18.21
CA ALA A 96 -26.62 -16.78 -16.88
C ALA A 96 -27.24 -15.92 -15.75
N LEU A 97 -28.08 -14.92 -16.08
CA LEU A 97 -28.73 -14.11 -15.05
C LEU A 97 -29.75 -14.96 -14.28
N GLU A 98 -29.42 -15.32 -13.03
CA GLU A 98 -30.34 -16.02 -12.13
C GLU A 98 -31.47 -15.08 -11.69
N TYR A 99 -32.72 -15.46 -11.96
CA TYR A 99 -33.90 -14.73 -11.51
C TYR A 99 -34.21 -15.12 -10.05
N VAL A 100 -34.04 -14.18 -9.13
CA VAL A 100 -34.21 -14.44 -7.68
C VAL A 100 -35.68 -14.36 -7.24
N CYS A 101 -36.56 -13.77 -8.06
CA CYS A 101 -38.00 -13.72 -7.83
C CYS A 101 -38.84 -13.65 -9.12
N ASP A 102 -40.09 -14.09 -9.03
CA ASP A 102 -41.04 -14.14 -10.16
C ASP A 102 -41.59 -12.77 -10.60
N LEU A 103 -41.35 -11.72 -9.80
CA LEU A 103 -41.79 -10.34 -10.09
C LEU A 103 -40.90 -9.63 -11.12
N ILE A 104 -39.85 -10.28 -11.62
CA ILE A 104 -38.96 -9.71 -12.62
C ILE A 104 -39.66 -9.74 -13.99
N PRO A 105 -39.79 -8.59 -14.69
CA PRO A 105 -40.45 -8.55 -15.99
C PRO A 105 -39.73 -9.41 -17.03
N GLN A 106 -40.47 -9.94 -18.01
CA GLN A 106 -39.89 -10.71 -19.13
C GLN A 106 -38.86 -9.91 -19.94
N GLN A 107 -39.04 -8.59 -20.06
CA GLN A 107 -38.02 -7.67 -20.58
C GLN A 107 -37.24 -7.04 -19.43
N VAL A 108 -36.12 -7.64 -19.07
CA VAL A 108 -35.27 -7.18 -17.97
C VAL A 108 -34.49 -5.93 -18.39
N LYS A 109 -34.88 -4.77 -17.85
CA LYS A 109 -34.09 -3.54 -17.94
C LYS A 109 -32.90 -3.60 -16.97
N TYR A 110 -31.88 -2.78 -17.23
CA TYR A 110 -30.69 -2.70 -16.37
C TYR A 110 -31.03 -2.47 -14.89
N HIS A 111 -32.00 -1.58 -14.63
CA HIS A 111 -32.53 -1.30 -13.29
C HIS A 111 -33.01 -2.57 -12.56
N HIS A 112 -33.80 -3.41 -13.24
CA HIS A 112 -34.29 -4.66 -12.67
C HIS A 112 -33.16 -5.66 -12.41
N ALA A 113 -32.14 -5.69 -13.28
CA ALA A 113 -30.96 -6.54 -13.07
C ALA A 113 -30.16 -6.10 -11.83
N VAL A 114 -29.95 -4.80 -11.63
CA VAL A 114 -29.28 -4.25 -10.43
C VAL A 114 -30.05 -4.60 -9.15
N ILE A 115 -31.37 -4.45 -9.15
CA ILE A 115 -32.19 -4.82 -7.99
C ILE A 115 -32.17 -6.32 -7.75
N ASN A 116 -32.22 -7.14 -8.81
CA ASN A 116 -32.07 -8.59 -8.70
C ASN A 116 -30.72 -8.96 -8.07
N SER A 117 -29.64 -8.26 -8.44
CA SER A 117 -28.33 -8.41 -7.79
C SER A 117 -28.36 -8.01 -6.32
N PHE A 118 -29.11 -6.97 -5.92
CA PHE A 118 -29.23 -6.61 -4.51
C PHE A 118 -29.85 -7.73 -3.67
N VAL A 119 -30.94 -8.32 -4.17
CA VAL A 119 -31.61 -9.45 -3.51
C VAL A 119 -30.66 -10.66 -3.48
N HIS A 120 -29.93 -10.92 -4.57
CA HIS A 120 -28.93 -11.98 -4.64
C HIS A 120 -27.83 -11.80 -3.58
N CYS A 121 -27.24 -10.60 -3.46
CA CYS A 121 -26.23 -10.30 -2.46
C CYS A 121 -26.76 -10.52 -1.03
N HIS A 122 -27.98 -10.07 -0.73
CA HIS A 122 -28.59 -10.27 0.58
C HIS A 122 -28.77 -11.77 0.89
N ASN A 123 -29.22 -12.56 -0.08
CA ASN A 123 -29.36 -14.01 0.06
C ASN A 123 -28.01 -14.75 0.09
N ALA A 124 -26.97 -14.23 -0.56
CA ALA A 124 -25.62 -14.77 -0.46
C ALA A 124 -25.09 -14.67 0.98
N VAL A 125 -25.26 -13.52 1.63
CA VAL A 125 -24.89 -13.34 3.05
C VAL A 125 -25.68 -14.30 3.95
N ARG A 126 -26.97 -14.52 3.67
CA ARG A 126 -27.78 -15.52 4.38
C ARG A 126 -27.19 -16.94 4.25
N ARG A 127 -26.82 -17.36 3.05
CA ARG A 127 -26.17 -18.66 2.80
C ARG A 127 -24.83 -18.79 3.53
N VAL A 128 -24.02 -17.74 3.54
CA VAL A 128 -22.75 -17.71 4.29
C VAL A 128 -23.02 -17.91 5.78
N ASN A 129 -23.98 -17.19 6.36
CA ASN A 129 -24.37 -17.40 7.75
C ASN A 129 -24.82 -18.85 8.03
N GLU A 130 -25.61 -19.47 7.16
CA GLU A 130 -26.04 -20.86 7.35
C GLU A 130 -24.86 -21.85 7.34
N ILE A 131 -23.87 -21.64 6.47
CA ILE A 131 -22.65 -22.46 6.41
C ILE A 131 -21.82 -22.28 7.67
N GLU A 132 -21.61 -21.03 8.10
CA GLU A 132 -20.77 -20.72 9.27
C GLU A 132 -21.43 -21.18 10.58
N SER A 133 -22.75 -21.04 10.70
CA SER A 133 -23.50 -21.60 11.83
C SER A 133 -23.33 -23.13 11.94
N ARG A 134 -23.30 -23.86 10.81
CA ARG A 134 -23.04 -25.32 10.80
C ARG A 134 -21.62 -25.67 11.22
N LYS A 135 -20.64 -24.80 10.96
CA LYS A 135 -19.25 -24.95 11.42
C LYS A 135 -19.06 -24.56 12.89
N GLY A 136 -20.10 -24.08 13.56
CA GLY A 136 -20.00 -23.54 14.92
C GLY A 136 -19.33 -22.17 14.99
N HIS A 137 -19.20 -21.47 13.86
CA HIS A 137 -18.67 -20.12 13.80
C HIS A 137 -19.77 -19.08 14.05
N ARG A 138 -19.35 -17.89 14.50
CA ARG A 138 -20.24 -16.78 14.82
C ARG A 138 -20.90 -16.24 13.55
N THR A 139 -22.17 -15.89 13.66
CA THR A 139 -22.95 -15.34 12.53
C THR A 139 -23.63 -14.05 12.93
N MET A 140 -23.84 -13.16 11.95
CA MET A 140 -24.60 -11.94 12.16
C MET A 140 -26.07 -12.21 11.89
N ALA A 141 -26.95 -11.81 12.81
CA ALA A 141 -28.39 -11.83 12.56
C ALA A 141 -28.75 -10.88 11.40
N LEU A 142 -29.10 -11.45 10.25
CA LEU A 142 -29.48 -10.70 9.06
C LEU A 142 -30.92 -10.21 9.18
N THR A 143 -31.16 -8.93 8.90
CA THR A 143 -32.50 -8.32 9.03
C THR A 143 -32.83 -7.45 7.83
N PRO A 144 -34.11 -7.20 7.49
CA PRO A 144 -34.49 -6.27 6.43
C PRO A 144 -33.86 -4.88 6.53
N ARG A 145 -33.57 -4.41 7.75
CA ARG A 145 -32.87 -3.13 7.98
C ARG A 145 -31.46 -3.09 7.37
N HIS A 146 -30.76 -4.22 7.30
CA HIS A 146 -29.47 -4.32 6.61
C HIS A 146 -29.63 -4.15 5.10
N PHE A 147 -30.72 -4.66 4.53
CA PHE A 147 -31.04 -4.48 3.11
C PHE A 147 -31.38 -3.03 2.78
N LEU A 148 -32.16 -2.36 3.65
CA LEU A 148 -32.43 -0.93 3.53
C LEU A 148 -31.15 -0.10 3.64
N ASP A 149 -30.28 -0.44 4.59
CA ASP A 149 -29.00 0.25 4.76
C ASP A 149 -28.06 0.04 3.56
N PHE A 150 -28.07 -1.16 2.99
CA PHE A 150 -27.36 -1.47 1.75
C PHE A 150 -27.83 -0.62 0.57
N ILE A 151 -29.14 -0.54 0.34
CA ILE A 151 -29.71 0.32 -0.71
C ILE A 151 -29.34 1.78 -0.44
N LYS A 152 -29.39 2.23 0.82
CA LYS A 152 -29.02 3.60 1.18
C LYS A 152 -27.55 3.91 0.91
N HIS A 153 -26.63 3.01 1.28
CA HIS A 153 -25.20 3.16 0.91
C HIS A 153 -25.03 3.19 -0.61
N TYR A 154 -25.74 2.34 -1.35
CA TYR A 154 -25.70 2.36 -2.81
C TYR A 154 -26.19 3.68 -3.39
N ILE A 155 -27.34 4.21 -2.94
CA ILE A 155 -27.87 5.50 -3.40
C ILE A 155 -26.87 6.63 -3.13
N ASN A 156 -26.33 6.70 -1.91
CA ASN A 156 -25.35 7.72 -1.52
C ASN A 156 -24.10 7.63 -2.40
N LEU A 157 -23.55 6.41 -2.57
CA LEU A 157 -22.36 6.17 -3.37
C LEU A 157 -22.60 6.43 -4.85
N PHE A 158 -23.79 6.11 -5.37
CA PHE A 158 -24.18 6.40 -6.75
C PHE A 158 -24.19 7.90 -7.00
N HIS A 159 -24.78 8.70 -6.10
CA HIS A 159 -24.78 10.15 -6.24
C HIS A 159 -23.39 10.78 -6.09
N GLU A 160 -22.61 10.33 -5.10
CA GLU A 160 -21.21 10.76 -4.90
C GLU A 160 -20.40 10.49 -6.17
N LYS A 161 -20.36 9.22 -6.63
CA LYS A 161 -19.56 8.82 -7.79
C LYS A 161 -20.08 9.41 -9.09
N ARG A 162 -21.39 9.58 -9.25
CA ARG A 162 -21.95 10.29 -10.41
C ARG A 162 -21.50 11.74 -10.42
N LYS A 163 -21.52 12.42 -9.27
CA LYS A 163 -21.04 13.80 -9.15
C LYS A 163 -19.54 13.88 -9.47
N ASP A 164 -18.72 13.01 -8.88
CA ASP A 164 -17.29 12.93 -9.16
C ASP A 164 -17.03 12.71 -10.66
N LEU A 165 -17.73 11.74 -11.28
CA LEU A 165 -17.63 11.46 -12.70
C LEU A 165 -18.17 12.58 -13.58
N GLU A 166 -19.21 13.31 -13.16
CA GLU A 166 -19.73 14.47 -13.89
C GLU A 166 -18.73 15.62 -13.85
N GLU A 167 -18.12 15.90 -12.69
CA GLU A 167 -17.04 16.87 -12.54
C GLU A 167 -15.82 16.46 -13.39
N GLU A 168 -15.35 15.22 -13.28
CA GLU A 168 -14.27 14.67 -14.12
C GLU A 168 -14.63 14.74 -15.61
N LYS A 169 -15.83 14.34 -16.01
CA LYS A 169 -16.31 14.43 -17.40
C LYS A 169 -16.33 15.87 -17.89
N ILE A 170 -16.74 16.83 -17.07
CA ILE A 170 -16.69 18.26 -17.42
C ILE A 170 -15.24 18.69 -17.62
N HIS A 171 -14.36 18.39 -16.68
CA HIS A 171 -12.93 18.69 -16.78
C HIS A 171 -12.27 18.04 -18.01
N LEU A 172 -12.57 16.78 -18.27
CA LEU A 172 -12.09 16.02 -19.42
C LEU A 172 -12.66 16.54 -20.73
N ASN A 173 -13.95 16.86 -20.80
CA ASN A 173 -14.53 17.42 -22.02
C ASN A 173 -13.98 18.82 -22.32
N ILE A 174 -13.75 19.65 -21.30
CA ILE A 174 -13.09 20.94 -21.48
C ILE A 174 -11.66 20.71 -21.99
N GLY A 175 -10.91 19.81 -21.35
CA GLY A 175 -9.56 19.44 -21.78
C GLY A 175 -9.51 18.86 -23.20
N LEU A 176 -10.35 17.88 -23.51
CA LEU A 176 -10.47 17.24 -24.83
C LEU A 176 -10.94 18.21 -25.91
N ASN A 177 -11.87 19.12 -25.62
CA ASN A 177 -12.27 20.15 -26.56
C ASN A 177 -11.10 21.10 -26.84
N LYS A 178 -10.39 21.57 -25.81
CA LYS A 178 -9.18 22.38 -25.98
C LYS A 178 -8.10 21.63 -26.77
N ILE A 179 -7.91 20.33 -26.52
CA ILE A 179 -6.96 19.48 -27.25
C ILE A 179 -7.39 19.33 -28.72
N ARG A 180 -8.68 19.09 -28.99
CA ARG A 180 -9.23 18.96 -30.34
C ARG A 180 -9.09 20.28 -31.12
N GLU A 181 -9.41 21.41 -30.49
CA GLU A 181 -9.21 22.74 -31.06
C GLU A 181 -7.73 22.98 -31.37
N THR A 182 -6.83 22.59 -30.47
CA THR A 182 -5.38 22.67 -30.69
C THR A 182 -4.96 21.75 -31.84
N GLN A 183 -5.51 20.54 -31.94
CA GLN A 183 -5.21 19.59 -33.00
C GLN A 183 -5.68 20.07 -34.37
N GLU A 184 -6.87 20.66 -34.46
CA GLU A 184 -7.38 21.28 -35.68
C GLU A 184 -6.52 22.47 -36.10
N GLN A 185 -6.15 23.34 -35.15
CA GLN A 185 -5.24 24.46 -35.41
C GLN A 185 -3.87 24.00 -35.91
N VAL A 186 -3.31 22.93 -35.33
CA VAL A 186 -2.02 22.37 -35.79
C VAL A 186 -2.14 21.81 -37.20
N LYS A 187 -3.26 21.16 -37.52
CA LYS A 187 -3.53 20.65 -38.86
C LYS A 187 -3.66 21.79 -39.89
N GLU A 188 -4.35 22.87 -39.53
CA GLU A 188 -4.43 24.08 -40.36
C GLU A 188 -3.05 24.75 -40.53
N LEU A 189 -2.27 24.87 -39.45
CA LEU A 189 -0.91 25.40 -39.49
C LEU A 189 0.02 24.54 -40.34
N GLN A 190 -0.11 23.21 -40.31
CA GLN A 190 0.64 22.30 -41.19
C GLN A 190 0.27 22.46 -42.68
N ILE A 191 -1.01 22.67 -42.98
CA ILE A 191 -1.46 22.94 -44.35
C ILE A 191 -0.91 24.29 -44.83
N SER A 192 -1.01 25.33 -43.98
CA SER A 192 -0.47 26.66 -44.27
C SER A 192 1.05 26.65 -44.43
N LEU A 193 1.77 25.90 -43.59
CA LEU A 193 3.23 25.74 -43.67
C LEU A 193 3.66 25.07 -44.97
N LYS A 194 2.92 24.03 -45.43
CA LYS A 194 3.16 23.42 -46.75
C LYS A 194 2.89 24.38 -47.90
N GLN A 195 1.88 25.24 -47.81
CA GLN A 195 1.59 26.23 -48.85
C GLN A 195 2.65 27.33 -48.90
N LYS A 196 3.00 27.91 -47.74
CA LYS A 196 4.03 28.95 -47.63
C LYS A 196 5.42 28.43 -48.02
N SER A 197 5.74 27.15 -47.76
CA SER A 197 7.03 26.57 -48.17
C SER A 197 7.17 26.43 -49.68
N VAL A 198 6.08 26.07 -50.38
CA VAL A 198 6.01 26.05 -51.84
C VAL A 198 6.12 27.47 -52.40
N GLU A 199 5.37 28.42 -51.87
CA GLU A 199 5.43 29.82 -52.28
C GLU A 199 6.83 30.43 -52.08
N LEU A 200 7.51 30.09 -50.97
CA LEU A 200 8.89 30.49 -50.72
C LEU A 200 9.84 29.94 -51.80
N HIS A 201 9.66 28.69 -52.22
CA HIS A 201 10.48 28.06 -53.24
C HIS A 201 10.28 28.75 -54.60
N GLU A 202 9.04 28.98 -55.01
CA GLU A 202 8.70 29.68 -56.25
C GLU A 202 9.28 31.11 -56.29
N LYS A 203 9.14 31.85 -55.18
CA LYS A 203 9.69 33.22 -55.06
C LYS A 203 11.22 33.25 -55.08
N LYS A 204 11.89 32.25 -54.46
CA LYS A 204 13.35 32.11 -54.53
C LYS A 204 13.83 31.76 -55.93
N GLU A 205 13.14 30.85 -56.62
CA GLU A 205 13.46 30.52 -58.02
C GLU A 205 13.28 31.73 -58.94
N ALA A 206 12.17 32.48 -58.78
CA ALA A 206 11.92 33.71 -59.53
C ALA A 206 13.01 34.78 -59.26
N ALA A 207 13.41 34.97 -58.00
CA ALA A 207 14.50 35.89 -57.64
C ALA A 207 15.84 35.45 -58.26
N ASN A 208 16.15 34.16 -58.22
CA ASN A 208 17.38 33.62 -58.83
C ASN A 208 17.39 33.75 -60.36
N ALA A 209 16.23 33.58 -61.01
CA ALA A 209 16.10 33.79 -62.45
C ALA A 209 16.35 35.25 -62.84
N LYS A 210 15.78 36.21 -62.08
CA LYS A 210 16.00 37.65 -62.28
C LYS A 210 17.44 38.07 -62.03
N LEU A 211 18.09 37.51 -61.00
CA LEU A 211 19.52 37.69 -60.75
C LEU A 211 20.36 37.22 -61.93
N LYS A 212 20.03 36.07 -62.53
CA LYS A 212 20.74 35.54 -63.68
C LYS A 212 20.58 36.42 -64.93
N GLN A 213 19.39 36.97 -65.16
CA GLN A 213 19.14 37.93 -66.24
C GLN A 213 19.90 39.24 -66.02
N MET A 214 19.89 39.79 -64.80
CA MET A 214 20.64 40.99 -64.43
C MET A 214 22.15 40.81 -64.64
N LEU A 215 22.71 39.68 -64.22
CA LEU A 215 24.13 39.37 -64.42
C LEU A 215 24.49 39.20 -65.91
N GLY A 216 23.58 38.65 -66.71
CA GLY A 216 23.76 38.54 -68.17
C GLY A 216 23.83 39.93 -68.82
N ASP A 217 22.83 40.77 -68.57
CA ASP A 217 22.77 42.14 -69.10
C ASP A 217 23.95 42.99 -68.62
N GLN A 218 24.38 42.81 -67.36
CA GLN A 218 25.55 43.52 -66.83
C GLN A 218 26.84 43.13 -67.56
N GLN A 219 27.04 41.84 -67.84
CA GLN A 219 28.21 41.38 -68.60
C GLN A 219 28.19 41.88 -70.05
N GLU A 220 27.02 41.96 -70.68
CA GLU A 220 26.88 42.51 -72.03
C GLU A 220 27.09 44.02 -72.05
N ALA A 221 26.51 44.76 -71.10
CA ALA A 221 26.73 46.20 -70.95
C ALA A 221 28.20 46.55 -70.70
N GLU A 222 28.92 45.78 -69.87
CA GLU A 222 30.34 45.97 -69.64
C GLU A 222 31.19 45.75 -70.90
N LYS A 223 30.85 44.73 -71.71
CA LYS A 223 31.52 44.50 -73.01
C LYS A 223 31.32 45.66 -73.97
N GLU A 224 30.08 46.13 -74.12
CA GLU A 224 29.74 47.26 -75.01
C GLU A 224 30.36 48.58 -74.53
N LYS A 225 30.44 48.77 -73.20
CA LYS A 225 31.14 49.92 -72.60
C LYS A 225 32.63 49.92 -72.91
N LEU A 226 33.28 48.76 -72.82
CA LEU A 226 34.71 48.62 -73.12
C LEU A 226 35.00 48.86 -74.61
N LEU A 227 34.09 48.43 -75.50
CA LEU A 227 34.13 48.74 -76.93
C LEU A 227 33.95 50.25 -77.19
N SER A 228 32.99 50.90 -76.54
CA SER A 228 32.76 52.35 -76.64
C SER A 228 33.98 53.16 -76.15
N GLU A 229 34.60 52.77 -75.04
CA GLU A 229 35.80 53.42 -74.53
C GLU A 229 37.00 53.30 -75.47
N ASN A 230 37.20 52.12 -76.08
CA ASN A 230 38.26 51.92 -77.07
C ASN A 230 38.01 52.75 -78.34
N LEU A 231 36.77 52.77 -78.83
CA LEU A 231 36.38 53.58 -79.99
C LEU A 231 36.55 55.09 -79.73
N GLN A 232 36.24 55.56 -78.52
CA GLN A 232 36.47 56.95 -78.11
C GLN A 232 37.96 57.31 -78.01
N LYS A 233 38.81 56.40 -77.53
CA LYS A 233 40.27 56.58 -77.51
C LYS A 233 40.81 56.72 -78.93
N GLU A 234 40.41 55.85 -79.85
CA GLU A 234 40.81 55.93 -81.25
C GLU A 234 40.34 57.22 -81.93
N LEU A 235 39.09 57.62 -81.68
CA LEU A 235 38.52 58.85 -82.24
C LEU A 235 39.27 60.09 -81.75
N ARG A 236 39.71 60.11 -80.48
CA ARG A 236 40.47 61.24 -79.92
C ARG A 236 41.80 61.45 -80.66
N VAL A 237 42.53 60.36 -80.90
CA VAL A 237 43.81 60.41 -81.64
C VAL A 237 43.58 60.93 -83.07
N GLN A 238 42.54 60.43 -83.74
CA GLN A 238 42.22 60.86 -85.11
C GLN A 238 41.76 62.33 -85.20
N LEU A 239 41.01 62.84 -84.21
CA LEU A 239 40.60 64.25 -84.16
C LEU A 239 41.80 65.19 -83.94
N GLU A 240 42.77 64.77 -83.15
CA GLU A 240 44.01 65.51 -82.90
C GLU A 240 44.85 65.61 -84.19
N GLU A 241 45.00 64.50 -84.93
CA GLU A 241 45.67 64.44 -86.23
C GLU A 241 44.98 65.32 -87.30
N ILE A 242 43.64 65.33 -87.34
CA ILE A 242 42.86 66.24 -88.21
C ILE A 242 43.16 67.71 -87.87
N SER A 243 43.24 68.04 -86.57
CA SER A 243 43.44 69.42 -86.11
C SER A 243 44.81 69.99 -86.53
N GLU A 244 45.87 69.18 -86.42
CA GLU A 244 47.22 69.58 -86.82
C GLU A 244 47.32 69.76 -88.33
N THR A 245 46.76 68.81 -89.10
CA THR A 245 46.78 68.84 -90.56
C THR A 245 45.99 70.05 -91.11
N LYS A 246 44.87 70.41 -90.47
CA LYS A 246 44.05 71.60 -90.82
C LYS A 246 44.79 72.91 -90.56
N LYS A 247 45.54 72.98 -89.46
CA LYS A 247 46.33 74.16 -89.08
C LYS A 247 47.48 74.41 -90.06
N CYS A 248 48.12 73.34 -90.53
CA CYS A 248 49.19 73.39 -91.52
C CYS A 248 48.69 73.96 -92.86
N VAL A 249 47.60 73.39 -93.41
CA VAL A 249 46.96 73.84 -94.66
C VAL A 249 46.51 75.32 -94.59
N GLY A 250 45.98 75.76 -93.45
CA GLY A 250 45.53 77.15 -93.27
C GLY A 250 46.66 78.18 -93.28
N SER A 251 47.84 77.83 -92.77
CA SER A 251 48.98 78.77 -92.70
C SER A 251 49.54 79.12 -94.08
N GLU A 252 49.62 78.17 -95.01
CA GLU A 252 50.19 78.39 -96.35
C GLU A 252 49.23 79.14 -97.30
N LEU A 253 47.90 78.96 -97.14
CA LEU A 253 46.88 79.67 -97.95
C LEU A 253 46.82 81.18 -97.62
N SER A 254 47.02 81.54 -96.35
CA SER A 254 46.92 82.94 -95.88
C SER A 254 47.98 83.89 -96.46
N GLN A 255 49.11 83.37 -96.96
CA GLN A 255 50.22 84.20 -97.44
C GLN A 255 49.99 84.83 -98.82
N VAL A 256 49.05 84.31 -99.63
CA VAL A 256 48.85 84.78 -101.02
C VAL A 256 47.47 85.37 -101.30
N GLU A 257 46.46 85.04 -100.48
CA GLU A 257 45.15 85.69 -100.52
C GLU A 257 45.20 87.24 -100.58
N PRO A 258 46.00 87.96 -99.77
CA PRO A 258 46.04 89.42 -99.84
C PRO A 258 46.57 89.94 -101.19
N THR A 259 47.54 89.25 -101.80
CA THR A 259 48.15 89.67 -103.08
C THR A 259 47.23 89.48 -104.28
N VAL A 260 46.36 88.45 -104.25
CA VAL A 260 45.35 88.20 -105.29
C VAL A 260 44.22 89.21 -105.18
N GLU A 261 43.77 89.51 -103.97
CA GLU A 261 42.63 90.42 -103.76
C GLU A 261 43.00 91.88 -104.03
N GLU A 262 44.24 92.28 -103.73
CA GLU A 262 44.78 93.58 -104.12
C GLU A 262 44.81 93.72 -105.66
N ALA A 263 45.23 92.68 -106.39
CA ALA A 263 45.30 92.72 -107.84
C ALA A 263 43.91 92.71 -108.52
N LYS A 264 42.94 91.99 -107.93
CA LYS A 264 41.55 91.98 -108.36
C LYS A 264 40.87 93.35 -108.17
N SER A 265 41.16 94.03 -107.07
CA SER A 265 40.67 95.41 -106.82
C SER A 265 41.19 96.39 -107.88
N ALA A 266 42.47 96.25 -108.28
CA ALA A 266 43.10 97.12 -109.28
C ALA A 266 42.48 96.95 -110.67
N VAL A 267 42.22 95.72 -111.11
CA VAL A 267 41.59 95.45 -112.43
C VAL A 267 40.13 95.90 -112.47
N LYS A 268 39.38 95.77 -111.36
CA LYS A 268 37.98 96.21 -111.28
C LYS A 268 37.82 97.74 -111.40
N GLY A 269 38.90 98.50 -111.17
CA GLY A 269 38.91 99.98 -111.24
C GLY A 269 39.10 100.59 -112.64
N ILE A 270 39.32 99.78 -113.69
CA ILE A 270 39.55 100.28 -115.06
C ILE A 270 38.25 100.88 -115.64
N LYS A 271 38.29 102.14 -116.07
CA LYS A 271 37.12 102.83 -116.65
C LYS A 271 36.99 102.54 -118.15
N LYS A 272 35.76 102.41 -118.65
CA LYS A 272 35.46 102.12 -120.07
C LYS A 272 36.10 103.12 -121.04
N THR A 273 36.23 104.39 -120.64
CA THR A 273 36.92 105.42 -121.43
C THR A 273 38.39 105.08 -121.70
N GLN A 274 39.09 104.52 -120.72
CA GLN A 274 40.51 104.14 -120.83
C GLN A 274 40.72 102.93 -121.76
N LEU A 275 39.73 102.03 -121.85
CA LEU A 275 39.74 100.90 -122.79
C LEU A 275 39.43 101.34 -124.23
N VAL A 276 38.60 102.36 -124.42
CA VAL A 276 38.34 102.96 -125.75
C VAL A 276 39.59 103.64 -126.28
N GLU A 277 40.35 104.31 -125.42
CA GLU A 277 41.62 104.96 -125.77
C GLU A 277 42.64 103.95 -126.33
N LEU A 278 42.81 102.80 -125.65
CA LEU A 278 43.64 101.69 -126.14
C LEU A 278 43.18 101.12 -127.49
N ARG A 279 41.87 101.05 -127.72
CA ARG A 279 41.30 100.51 -128.96
C ARG A 279 41.48 101.45 -130.16
N SER A 280 41.60 102.76 -129.93
CA SER A 280 41.84 103.75 -131.00
C SER A 280 43.31 103.92 -131.41
N MET A 281 44.26 103.27 -130.72
CA MET A 281 45.68 103.39 -131.03
C MET A 281 46.07 102.49 -132.21
N ASN A 282 46.25 103.08 -133.40
CA ASN A 282 46.71 102.37 -134.60
C ASN A 282 48.16 101.84 -134.49
N SER A 283 48.98 102.36 -133.56
CA SER A 283 50.31 101.83 -133.24
C SER A 283 50.65 102.08 -131.75
N PRO A 284 50.36 101.13 -130.84
CA PRO A 284 50.58 101.32 -129.41
C PRO A 284 52.07 101.26 -129.02
N PRO A 285 52.51 102.01 -127.98
CA PRO A 285 53.88 101.96 -127.46
C PRO A 285 54.30 100.54 -127.06
N SER A 286 55.60 100.21 -127.19
CA SER A 286 56.11 98.84 -126.98
C SER A 286 55.73 98.23 -125.63
N ALA A 287 55.71 99.04 -124.56
CA ALA A 287 55.34 98.60 -123.21
C ALA A 287 53.85 98.20 -123.09
N VAL A 288 52.96 98.86 -123.84
CA VAL A 288 51.52 98.58 -123.89
C VAL A 288 51.24 97.31 -124.72
N LYS A 289 51.94 97.16 -125.85
CA LYS A 289 51.84 95.97 -126.71
C LYS A 289 52.27 94.71 -125.96
N LEU A 290 53.42 94.74 -125.28
CA LEU A 290 53.96 93.59 -124.53
C LEU A 290 53.08 93.22 -123.32
N ALA A 291 52.46 94.21 -122.66
CA ALA A 291 51.50 93.96 -121.60
C ALA A 291 50.23 93.25 -122.12
N LEU A 292 49.61 93.75 -123.19
CA LEU A 292 48.40 93.16 -123.77
C LEU A 292 48.64 91.76 -124.34
N GLU A 293 49.75 91.55 -125.06
CA GLU A 293 50.13 90.22 -125.58
C GLU A 293 50.31 89.19 -124.46
N SER A 294 50.92 89.58 -123.34
CA SER A 294 51.12 88.70 -122.17
C SER A 294 49.79 88.33 -121.48
N ILE A 295 48.83 89.27 -121.43
CA ILE A 295 47.52 89.06 -120.80
C ILE A 295 46.62 88.19 -121.70
N CYS A 296 46.62 88.43 -123.01
CA CYS A 296 45.88 87.60 -123.96
C CYS A 296 46.35 86.14 -123.93
N LEU A 297 47.67 85.89 -123.79
CA LEU A 297 48.21 84.54 -123.58
C LEU A 297 47.72 83.89 -122.28
N LEU A 298 47.58 84.66 -121.19
CA LEU A 298 47.05 84.16 -119.91
C LEU A 298 45.54 83.89 -119.93
N MET A 299 44.78 84.60 -120.77
CA MET A 299 43.34 84.36 -120.94
C MET A 299 43.01 83.35 -122.04
N GLY A 300 44.01 82.85 -122.77
CA GLY A 300 43.85 81.79 -123.77
C GLY A 300 43.21 82.24 -125.09
N GLU A 301 43.19 83.54 -125.41
CA GLU A 301 42.63 84.05 -126.67
C GLU A 301 43.71 84.22 -127.76
N GLY A 302 43.49 83.59 -128.91
CA GLY A 302 44.47 83.37 -129.97
C GLY A 302 44.86 84.63 -130.74
N VAL A 303 46.07 85.13 -130.48
CA VAL A 303 46.85 85.97 -131.39
C VAL A 303 48.14 85.21 -131.66
N GLU A 304 48.49 84.98 -132.93
CA GLU A 304 49.76 84.37 -133.34
C GLU A 304 50.86 85.45 -133.43
N PRO A 305 51.82 85.47 -132.48
CA PRO A 305 53.16 85.96 -132.79
C PRO A 305 54.25 84.97 -132.35
N THR A 306 55.04 84.55 -133.33
CA THR A 306 56.46 84.17 -133.26
C THR A 306 57.08 83.89 -131.87
N GLY A 307 56.87 82.71 -131.27
CA GLY A 307 57.71 82.19 -130.16
C GLY A 307 56.97 81.48 -129.01
N LYS A 308 57.65 80.55 -128.33
CA LYS A 308 57.09 79.76 -127.21
C LYS A 308 56.89 80.61 -125.94
N PRO A 309 55.81 80.39 -125.14
CA PRO A 309 55.42 81.27 -124.02
C PRO A 309 56.49 81.48 -122.93
N SER A 310 57.35 80.48 -122.72
CA SER A 310 58.44 80.52 -121.73
C SER A 310 59.63 81.38 -122.15
N GLU A 311 59.86 81.62 -123.45
CA GLU A 311 60.98 82.39 -123.97
C GLU A 311 60.65 83.90 -124.09
N LEU A 312 59.39 84.25 -124.36
CA LEU A 312 58.92 85.63 -124.34
C LEU A 312 58.98 86.24 -122.92
N TRP A 313 58.61 85.48 -121.88
CA TRP A 313 58.68 85.91 -120.47
C TRP A 313 60.09 86.23 -119.97
N ASN A 314 61.09 85.42 -120.35
CA ASN A 314 62.48 85.66 -119.95
C ASN A 314 63.07 86.93 -120.59
N ASN A 315 62.60 87.31 -121.78
CA ASN A 315 62.94 88.58 -122.43
C ASN A 315 62.21 89.77 -121.80
N SER A 316 60.97 89.62 -121.31
CA SER A 316 60.23 90.68 -120.61
C SER A 316 60.81 91.00 -119.22
N ARG A 317 61.40 90.00 -118.53
CA ARG A 317 61.99 90.13 -117.18
C ARG A 317 63.33 90.88 -117.16
N LYS A 318 64.05 90.95 -118.28
CA LYS A 318 65.36 91.60 -118.40
C LYS A 318 65.32 93.01 -119.00
N ASN A 319 64.14 93.48 -119.43
CA ASN A 319 63.98 94.79 -120.04
C ASN A 319 63.76 95.87 -118.95
N PRO A 320 64.66 96.87 -118.76
CA PRO A 320 64.54 97.90 -117.72
C PRO A 320 63.31 98.82 -117.84
N ASP A 321 62.58 98.70 -118.95
CA ASP A 321 61.44 99.55 -119.29
C ASP A 321 60.06 98.91 -119.03
N TRP A 322 59.99 97.72 -118.42
CA TRP A 322 58.73 97.01 -118.13
C TRP A 322 58.40 96.92 -116.62
N ASP A 323 57.96 98.06 -116.06
CA ASP A 323 57.57 98.22 -114.65
C ASP A 323 56.17 98.84 -114.49
N PHE A 324 55.46 98.51 -113.40
CA PHE A 324 54.05 98.91 -113.17
C PHE A 324 53.86 100.42 -113.33
N GLU A 325 54.74 101.23 -112.74
CA GLU A 325 54.62 102.69 -112.80
C GLU A 325 54.82 103.23 -114.22
N LYS A 326 55.74 102.66 -115.01
CA LYS A 326 56.01 103.09 -116.39
C LYS A 326 54.89 102.65 -117.35
N VAL A 327 54.36 101.43 -117.21
CA VAL A 327 53.25 100.92 -118.04
C VAL A 327 51.95 101.65 -117.71
N ASN A 328 51.69 101.94 -116.43
CA ASN A 328 50.51 102.70 -116.00
C ASN A 328 50.54 104.16 -116.50
N ARG A 329 51.74 104.74 -116.67
CA ARG A 329 51.93 106.08 -117.24
C ARG A 329 51.73 106.11 -118.76
N ALA A 330 52.07 105.02 -119.46
CA ALA A 330 51.84 104.87 -120.91
C ALA A 330 50.38 104.49 -121.25
N SER A 331 49.71 103.73 -120.39
CA SER A 331 48.27 103.50 -120.44
C SER A 331 47.75 103.13 -119.06
N LEU A 332 46.81 103.94 -118.55
CA LEU A 332 46.17 103.76 -117.26
C LEU A 332 45.33 102.47 -117.16
N ALA A 333 45.03 101.83 -118.30
CA ALA A 333 44.34 100.55 -118.33
C ALA A 333 45.30 99.34 -118.32
N CYS A 334 46.52 99.47 -118.86
CA CYS A 334 47.47 98.35 -118.89
C CYS A 334 48.25 98.13 -117.59
N GLY A 335 48.49 99.19 -116.80
CA GLY A 335 49.16 99.08 -115.50
C GLY A 335 48.48 98.07 -114.55
N PRO A 336 47.18 98.23 -114.24
CA PRO A 336 46.44 97.32 -113.36
C PRO A 336 46.45 95.86 -113.84
N LEU A 337 46.41 95.62 -115.15
CA LEU A 337 46.38 94.27 -115.71
C LEU A 337 47.72 93.53 -115.54
N VAL A 338 48.85 94.25 -115.56
CA VAL A 338 50.18 93.66 -115.27
C VAL A 338 50.30 93.25 -113.79
N LYS A 339 49.67 93.99 -112.87
CA LYS A 339 49.63 93.64 -111.43
C LYS A 339 48.83 92.35 -111.18
N TRP A 340 47.70 92.19 -111.88
CA TRP A 340 46.90 90.95 -111.86
C TRP A 340 47.65 89.73 -112.36
N MET A 341 48.36 89.85 -113.48
CA MET A 341 49.17 88.76 -114.00
C MET A 341 50.23 88.27 -113.00
N LYS A 342 50.95 89.19 -112.34
CA LYS A 342 51.97 88.83 -111.32
C LYS A 342 51.35 88.05 -110.16
N ALA A 343 50.14 88.39 -109.73
CA ALA A 343 49.43 87.69 -108.65
C ALA A 343 48.96 86.28 -109.06
N GLN A 344 48.46 86.09 -110.29
CA GLN A 344 48.03 84.77 -110.77
C GLN A 344 49.16 83.75 -110.87
N LEU A 345 50.37 84.20 -111.22
CA LEU A 345 51.56 83.35 -111.26
C LEU A 345 52.10 82.98 -109.87
N ALA A 346 51.86 83.80 -108.84
CA ALA A 346 52.20 83.47 -107.46
C ALA A 346 51.23 82.43 -106.87
N TYR A 347 49.94 82.56 -107.18
CA TYR A 347 48.89 81.64 -106.72
C TYR A 347 49.06 80.21 -107.27
N SER A 348 49.44 80.04 -108.54
CA SER A 348 49.59 78.71 -109.15
C SER A 348 50.68 77.85 -108.50
N ARG A 349 51.74 78.45 -107.95
CA ARG A 349 52.84 77.75 -107.28
C ARG A 349 52.47 77.20 -105.90
N ILE A 350 51.55 77.85 -105.19
CA ILE A 350 51.09 77.41 -103.87
C ILE A 350 50.01 76.34 -104.01
N LEU A 351 49.15 76.46 -105.02
CA LEU A 351 48.12 75.47 -105.32
C LEU A 351 48.71 74.06 -105.52
N SER A 352 49.87 73.93 -106.19
CA SER A 352 50.53 72.63 -106.39
C SER A 352 51.06 71.97 -105.12
N LYS A 353 51.25 72.72 -104.02
CA LYS A 353 51.70 72.19 -102.72
C LYS A 353 50.55 71.82 -101.79
N VAL A 354 49.41 72.51 -101.86
CA VAL A 354 48.31 72.39 -100.90
C VAL A 354 47.32 71.26 -101.24
N ASP A 355 47.19 70.88 -102.51
CA ASP A 355 46.21 69.88 -102.96
C ASP A 355 46.35 68.46 -102.36
N PRO A 356 47.56 67.88 -102.18
CA PRO A 356 47.69 66.54 -101.57
C PRO A 356 47.23 66.50 -100.11
N LEU A 357 47.58 67.53 -99.31
CA LEU A 357 47.22 67.64 -97.90
C LEU A 357 45.71 67.84 -97.70
N ARG A 358 45.05 68.50 -98.65
CA ARG A 358 43.59 68.73 -98.62
C ARG A 358 42.78 67.45 -98.83
N ARG A 359 43.28 66.51 -99.62
CA ARG A 359 42.63 65.19 -99.84
C ARG A 359 42.76 64.28 -98.62
N GLN A 360 43.92 64.30 -97.95
CA GLN A 360 44.16 63.54 -96.73
C GLN A 360 43.29 64.04 -95.56
N LEU A 361 43.11 65.35 -95.43
CA LEU A 361 42.19 65.93 -94.45
C LEU A 361 40.74 65.44 -94.65
N GLN A 362 40.27 65.40 -95.91
CA GLN A 362 38.91 64.95 -96.21
C GLN A 362 38.66 63.46 -95.94
N SER A 363 39.66 62.58 -96.08
CA SER A 363 39.49 61.17 -95.72
C SER A 363 39.41 60.98 -94.21
N LEU A 364 40.31 61.64 -93.46
CA LEU A 364 40.32 61.58 -92.00
C LEU A 364 39.03 62.16 -91.39
N GLU A 365 38.52 63.28 -91.93
CA GLU A 365 37.25 63.88 -91.49
C GLU A 365 36.04 62.95 -91.74
N ARG A 366 36.03 62.14 -92.81
CA ARG A 366 34.96 61.15 -93.04
C ARG A 366 35.03 59.97 -92.07
N ASP A 367 36.22 59.44 -91.83
CA ASP A 367 36.40 58.30 -90.93
C ASP A 367 36.10 58.67 -89.47
N ALA A 368 36.51 59.86 -89.03
CA ALA A 368 36.13 60.39 -87.72
C ALA A 368 34.61 60.52 -87.58
N LYS A 369 33.90 60.95 -88.64
CA LYS A 369 32.44 61.07 -88.64
C LYS A 369 31.72 59.72 -88.51
N LEU A 370 32.22 58.69 -89.20
CA LEU A 370 31.69 57.32 -89.08
C LEU A 370 31.93 56.72 -87.68
N LYS A 371 33.12 56.96 -87.10
CA LYS A 371 33.43 56.50 -85.73
C LYS A 371 32.62 57.24 -84.67
N THR A 372 32.32 58.53 -84.85
CA THR A 372 31.40 59.25 -83.94
C THR A 372 29.99 58.66 -83.95
N GLN A 373 29.43 58.34 -85.13
CA GLN A 373 28.09 57.76 -85.23
C GLN A 373 27.99 56.40 -84.54
N LYS A 374 28.97 55.51 -84.77
CA LYS A 374 29.04 54.22 -84.06
C LYS A 374 29.23 54.39 -82.55
N GLY A 375 29.99 55.40 -82.12
CA GLY A 375 30.15 55.73 -80.70
C GLY A 375 28.86 56.17 -80.02
N ASP A 376 28.00 56.90 -80.73
CA ASP A 376 26.71 57.34 -80.21
C ASP A 376 25.66 56.21 -80.19
N GLU A 377 25.68 55.31 -81.18
CA GLU A 377 24.87 54.08 -81.19
C GLU A 377 25.20 53.19 -79.98
N LEU A 378 26.49 52.97 -79.71
CA LEU A 378 26.94 52.18 -78.55
C LEU A 378 26.54 52.84 -77.21
N LYS A 379 26.59 54.17 -77.11
CA LYS A 379 26.13 54.88 -75.90
C LYS A 379 24.64 54.71 -75.66
N HIS A 380 23.83 54.74 -76.71
CA HIS A 380 22.38 54.52 -76.57
C HIS A 380 22.10 53.09 -76.09
N LEU A 381 22.80 52.09 -76.62
CA LEU A 381 22.65 50.70 -76.21
C LEU A 381 23.08 50.47 -74.75
N ILE A 382 24.17 51.10 -74.31
CA ILE A 382 24.62 51.05 -72.90
C ILE A 382 23.56 51.66 -71.96
N ALA A 383 22.95 52.79 -72.35
CA ALA A 383 21.90 53.41 -71.55
C ALA A 383 20.65 52.51 -71.42
N GLU A 384 20.27 51.82 -72.50
CA GLU A 384 19.17 50.86 -72.51
C GLU A 384 19.46 49.64 -71.60
N PHE A 385 20.70 49.13 -71.62
CA PHE A 385 21.11 48.08 -70.69
C PHE A 385 21.13 48.54 -69.23
N GLU A 386 21.62 49.76 -68.94
CA GLU A 386 21.63 50.31 -67.58
C GLU A 386 20.21 50.50 -67.02
N GLU A 387 19.24 50.91 -67.84
CA GLU A 387 17.83 51.03 -67.46
C GLU A 387 17.19 49.66 -67.16
N ARG A 388 17.45 48.65 -67.99
CA ARG A 388 17.01 47.26 -67.75
C ARG A 388 17.60 46.66 -66.48
N ILE A 389 18.90 46.86 -66.24
CA ILE A 389 19.59 46.39 -65.03
C ILE A 389 19.00 47.04 -63.78
N ALA A 390 18.69 48.34 -63.82
CA ALA A 390 18.03 49.03 -62.72
C ALA A 390 16.64 48.45 -62.42
N ALA A 391 15.82 48.21 -63.46
CA ALA A 391 14.52 47.58 -63.31
C ALA A 391 14.62 46.16 -62.72
N TYR A 392 15.55 45.33 -63.20
CA TYR A 392 15.77 43.98 -62.67
C TYR A 392 16.29 43.99 -61.23
N LYS A 393 17.08 44.99 -60.83
CA LYS A 393 17.58 45.15 -59.46
C LYS A 393 16.45 45.47 -58.48
N ASP A 394 15.52 46.32 -58.86
CA ASP A 394 14.34 46.65 -58.04
C ASP A 394 13.38 45.47 -57.91
N GLU A 395 13.10 44.76 -59.01
CA GLU A 395 12.29 43.52 -59.00
C GLU A 395 12.95 42.42 -58.14
N TYR A 396 14.27 42.25 -58.25
CA TYR A 396 15.02 41.31 -57.42
C TYR A 396 14.94 41.66 -55.94
N ALA A 397 15.12 42.94 -55.58
CA ALA A 397 15.04 43.41 -54.20
C ALA A 397 13.64 43.19 -53.59
N GLN A 398 12.57 43.42 -54.36
CA GLN A 398 11.20 43.13 -53.92
C GLN A 398 10.97 41.63 -53.71
N LEU A 399 11.42 40.77 -54.64
CA LEU A 399 11.26 39.32 -54.53
C LEU A 399 12.04 38.73 -53.34
N ILE A 400 13.26 39.20 -53.08
CA ILE A 400 14.06 38.78 -51.91
C ILE A 400 13.44 39.28 -50.60
N GLY A 401 12.96 40.53 -50.56
CA GLY A 401 12.26 41.06 -49.38
C GLY A 401 11.02 40.23 -49.04
N GLN A 402 10.21 39.88 -50.04
CA GLN A 402 9.07 38.97 -49.87
C GLN A 402 9.51 37.58 -49.41
N SER A 403 10.59 37.04 -49.99
CA SER A 403 11.14 35.72 -49.62
C SER A 403 11.62 35.65 -48.17
N GLU A 404 12.37 36.64 -47.69
CA GLU A 404 12.84 36.67 -46.29
C GLU A 404 11.69 36.90 -45.30
N THR A 405 10.66 37.66 -45.67
CA THR A 405 9.45 37.82 -44.84
C THR A 405 8.70 36.48 -44.71
N ILE A 406 8.47 35.78 -45.82
CA ILE A 406 7.81 34.45 -45.83
C ILE A 406 8.65 33.42 -45.06
N LYS A 407 9.98 33.49 -45.14
CA LYS A 407 10.90 32.60 -44.43
C LYS A 407 10.90 32.83 -42.91
N ALA A 408 10.86 34.08 -42.46
CA ALA A 408 10.72 34.40 -41.03
C ALA A 408 9.37 33.91 -40.49
N ASP A 409 8.29 34.13 -41.23
CA ASP A 409 6.97 33.59 -40.91
C ASP A 409 6.99 32.05 -40.80
N LEU A 410 7.63 31.36 -41.76
CA LEU A 410 7.76 29.91 -41.77
C LEU A 410 8.49 29.36 -40.54
N ALA A 411 9.63 29.95 -40.18
CA ALA A 411 10.40 29.52 -39.00
C ALA A 411 9.58 29.64 -37.71
N THR A 412 8.75 30.69 -37.62
CA THR A 412 7.87 30.93 -36.46
C THR A 412 6.73 29.91 -36.41
N VAL A 413 6.13 29.57 -37.56
CA VAL A 413 5.06 28.56 -37.65
C VAL A 413 5.61 27.14 -37.42
N GLU A 414 6.82 26.82 -37.91
CA GLU A 414 7.47 25.52 -37.76
C GLU A 414 7.75 25.20 -36.29
N GLN A 415 8.34 26.15 -35.54
CA GLN A 415 8.51 26.02 -34.09
C GLN A 415 7.19 25.80 -33.34
N LYS A 416 6.11 26.47 -33.75
CA LYS A 416 4.79 26.29 -33.14
C LYS A 416 4.23 24.88 -33.43
N VAL A 417 4.39 24.36 -34.64
CA VAL A 417 3.92 23.02 -35.03
C VAL A 417 4.68 21.91 -34.30
N ASP A 418 6.01 22.00 -34.18
CA ASP A 418 6.82 20.99 -33.50
C ASP A 418 6.50 20.88 -32.00
N ARG A 419 6.33 22.02 -31.32
CA ARG A 419 5.88 22.05 -29.91
C ARG A 419 4.51 21.40 -29.72
N SER A 420 3.61 21.59 -30.68
CA SER A 420 2.25 21.05 -30.61
C SER A 420 2.17 19.54 -30.82
N ILE A 421 3.02 18.99 -31.70
CA ILE A 421 3.11 17.53 -31.94
C ILE A 421 3.66 16.79 -30.71
N GLN A 422 4.62 17.39 -29.99
CA GLN A 422 5.15 16.83 -28.75
C GLN A 422 4.11 16.79 -27.62
N LEU A 423 3.22 17.79 -27.55
CA LEU A 423 2.12 17.84 -26.58
C LEU A 423 1.06 16.75 -26.84
N LEU A 424 0.65 16.57 -28.10
CA LEU A 424 -0.36 15.58 -28.53
C LEU A 424 0.04 14.13 -28.22
N ASN A 425 1.32 13.78 -28.37
CA ASN A 425 1.79 12.42 -28.11
C ASN A 425 1.83 12.06 -26.62
N SER A 426 1.92 13.03 -25.71
CA SER A 426 1.93 12.75 -24.26
C SER A 426 0.56 12.57 -23.63
N LEU A 427 -0.48 13.25 -24.13
CA LEU A 427 -1.81 13.26 -23.50
C LEU A 427 -2.66 12.03 -23.85
N ARG A 428 -2.27 11.25 -24.88
CA ARG A 428 -3.00 10.06 -25.34
C ARG A 428 -2.85 8.84 -24.42
N VAL A 429 -1.83 8.82 -23.56
CA VAL A 429 -1.49 7.68 -22.67
C VAL A 429 -2.31 7.72 -21.37
N GLU A 430 -2.83 8.88 -20.99
CA GLU A 430 -3.52 9.10 -19.69
C GLU A 430 -4.98 8.62 -19.71
N ASN A 431 -5.59 8.57 -20.91
CA ASN A 431 -7.01 8.23 -21.12
C ASN A 431 -7.35 6.75 -20.82
N ASP A 432 -6.38 5.84 -20.88
CA ASP A 432 -6.62 4.39 -20.67
C ASP A 432 -6.71 3.99 -19.18
N ARG A 433 -6.35 4.90 -18.26
CA ARG A 433 -6.25 4.60 -16.82
C ARG A 433 -7.58 4.75 -16.08
N TRP A 434 -8.53 5.55 -16.57
CA TRP A 434 -9.68 6.06 -15.81
C TRP A 434 -10.95 5.17 -15.81
N GLN A 435 -10.84 3.85 -16.06
CA GLN A 435 -12.00 3.02 -16.45
C GLN A 435 -12.47 1.89 -15.50
N LYS A 436 -12.25 1.88 -14.17
CA LYS A 436 -12.68 0.74 -13.30
C LYS A 436 -13.31 1.11 -11.92
N GLY A 437 -14.45 0.48 -11.55
CA GLY A 437 -14.85 0.15 -10.14
C GLY A 437 -16.34 0.29 -9.72
N CYS A 438 -16.84 -0.58 -8.79
CA CYS A 438 -18.15 -0.48 -8.07
C CYS A 438 -18.23 -1.38 -6.78
N ASP A 439 -18.55 -0.84 -5.56
CA ASP A 439 -18.29 -1.52 -4.24
C ASP A 439 -19.32 -1.34 -3.06
N ALA A 440 -20.61 -1.05 -3.28
CA ALA A 440 -21.53 -0.66 -2.18
C ALA A 440 -21.96 -1.76 -1.16
N ALA A 441 -21.95 -3.05 -1.51
CA ALA A 441 -22.45 -4.13 -0.63
C ALA A 441 -21.54 -4.38 0.60
N PHE A 442 -20.26 -4.10 0.45
CA PHE A 442 -19.23 -4.26 1.47
C PHE A 442 -19.56 -3.47 2.76
N LEU A 443 -19.96 -2.21 2.63
CA LEU A 443 -20.20 -1.29 3.76
C LEU A 443 -21.33 -1.73 4.69
N SER A 444 -22.27 -2.55 4.19
CA SER A 444 -23.47 -2.94 4.95
C SER A 444 -23.41 -4.32 5.60
N TYR A 445 -22.63 -5.25 5.02
CA TYR A 445 -22.62 -6.65 5.46
C TYR A 445 -21.24 -7.14 5.93
N SER A 446 -20.15 -6.66 5.35
CA SER A 446 -18.83 -7.30 5.50
C SER A 446 -18.14 -7.00 6.84
N GLY A 447 -18.48 -5.89 7.49
CA GLY A 447 -17.77 -5.42 8.69
C GLY A 447 -17.81 -6.36 9.90
N TYR A 448 -18.78 -7.27 9.99
CA TYR A 448 -18.85 -8.30 11.03
C TYR A 448 -17.86 -9.46 10.81
N TYR A 449 -17.61 -9.81 9.55
CA TYR A 449 -16.83 -11.00 9.18
C TYR A 449 -15.34 -10.71 9.08
N ASP A 450 -14.53 -11.75 9.29
CA ASP A 450 -13.07 -11.71 9.20
C ASP A 450 -12.58 -11.59 7.76
N GLN A 451 -11.30 -11.21 7.59
CA GLN A 451 -10.67 -10.98 6.28
C GLN A 451 -10.83 -12.15 5.29
N HIS A 452 -10.72 -13.40 5.75
CA HIS A 452 -10.86 -14.59 4.89
C HIS A 452 -12.25 -14.68 4.23
N MET A 453 -13.28 -14.09 4.84
CA MET A 453 -14.66 -14.12 4.36
C MET A 453 -15.01 -12.91 3.49
N ARG A 454 -14.09 -11.95 3.38
CA ARG A 454 -14.22 -10.79 2.49
C ARG A 454 -13.46 -11.12 1.20
N GLU A 455 -14.17 -11.56 0.15
CA GLU A 455 -13.53 -11.89 -1.14
C GLU A 455 -12.67 -10.73 -1.66
N SER A 456 -11.50 -11.00 -2.26
CA SER A 456 -10.46 -10.00 -2.53
C SER A 456 -10.36 -9.50 -3.98
N ASP A 457 -11.38 -9.68 -4.81
CA ASP A 457 -11.23 -9.49 -6.27
C ASP A 457 -11.49 -8.06 -6.78
N ILE A 458 -11.74 -7.09 -5.90
CA ILE A 458 -11.98 -5.69 -6.31
C ILE A 458 -11.09 -4.76 -5.49
N ALA A 459 -10.52 -3.74 -6.15
CA ALA A 459 -9.76 -2.64 -5.55
C ALA A 459 -10.63 -1.70 -4.69
N ARG A 460 -11.38 -2.28 -3.74
CA ARG A 460 -12.37 -1.63 -2.87
C ARG A 460 -11.80 -0.48 -2.09
N ILE A 461 -10.59 -0.69 -1.55
CA ILE A 461 -9.88 0.32 -0.77
C ILE A 461 -9.68 1.57 -1.62
N GLU A 462 -9.31 1.41 -2.89
CA GLU A 462 -9.05 2.52 -3.81
C GLU A 462 -10.35 3.21 -4.28
N TYR A 463 -11.44 2.45 -4.43
CA TYR A 463 -12.73 2.97 -4.84
C TYR A 463 -13.46 3.73 -3.71
N LEU A 464 -13.36 3.22 -2.48
CA LEU A 464 -14.05 3.74 -1.30
C LEU A 464 -13.21 4.72 -0.46
N SER A 465 -11.95 4.97 -0.81
CA SER A 465 -11.12 5.98 -0.12
C SER A 465 -10.17 6.69 -1.08
N SER A 466 -9.87 7.97 -0.79
CA SER A 466 -8.82 8.67 -1.51
C SER A 466 -7.43 8.25 -0.99
N ALA A 467 -6.37 8.48 -1.77
CA ALA A 467 -5.01 8.20 -1.31
C ALA A 467 -4.61 9.14 -0.16
N ASP A 468 -5.15 10.36 -0.14
CA ASP A 468 -4.89 11.35 0.90
C ASP A 468 -5.49 10.89 2.24
N ASP A 469 -6.73 10.40 2.24
CA ASP A 469 -7.37 9.83 3.44
C ASP A 469 -6.53 8.68 4.02
N ARG A 470 -6.08 7.76 3.16
CA ARG A 470 -5.25 6.61 3.58
C ARG A 470 -3.92 7.02 4.20
N LEU A 471 -3.31 8.09 3.70
CA LEU A 471 -2.08 8.62 4.28
C LEU A 471 -2.34 9.32 5.61
N GLU A 472 -3.44 10.06 5.73
CA GLU A 472 -3.85 10.65 6.99
C GLU A 472 -4.07 9.57 8.06
N TRP A 473 -4.78 8.48 7.73
CA TRP A 473 -4.99 7.35 8.63
C TRP A 473 -3.66 6.69 9.05
N THR A 474 -2.76 6.50 8.09
CA THR A 474 -1.41 5.95 8.36
C THR A 474 -0.62 6.88 9.30
N ASN A 475 -0.66 8.19 9.07
CA ASN A 475 0.02 9.18 9.90
C ASN A 475 -0.56 9.22 11.33
N ASN A 476 -1.84 8.92 11.48
CA ASN A 476 -2.52 8.78 12.77
C ASN A 476 -2.27 7.42 13.45
N GLY A 477 -1.34 6.61 12.94
CA GLY A 477 -0.88 5.37 13.57
C GLY A 477 -1.63 4.11 13.15
N MET A 478 -2.46 4.17 12.10
CA MET A 478 -3.18 2.99 11.61
C MET A 478 -2.25 2.05 10.82
N PRO A 479 -2.28 0.73 11.10
CA PRO A 479 -1.60 -0.28 10.30
C PRO A 479 -2.03 -0.27 8.81
N LYS A 480 -1.07 -0.55 7.91
CA LYS A 480 -1.29 -0.61 6.44
C LYS A 480 -1.79 -1.98 5.93
N ASP A 481 -2.39 -2.81 6.78
CA ASP A 481 -3.00 -4.06 6.32
C ASP A 481 -4.40 -3.81 5.73
N ASP A 482 -4.79 -4.64 4.76
CA ASP A 482 -6.05 -4.50 4.03
C ASP A 482 -7.26 -4.53 4.97
N LEU A 483 -7.25 -5.41 5.98
CA LEU A 483 -8.33 -5.53 6.97
C LEU A 483 -8.50 -4.23 7.78
N CYS A 484 -7.39 -3.67 8.28
CA CYS A 484 -7.39 -2.39 8.97
C CYS A 484 -7.93 -1.26 8.09
N MET A 485 -7.46 -1.16 6.84
CA MET A 485 -7.90 -0.14 5.90
C MET A 485 -9.39 -0.27 5.55
N GLU A 486 -9.86 -1.49 5.30
CA GLU A 486 -11.27 -1.81 5.12
C GLU A 486 -12.13 -1.42 6.32
N ASN A 487 -11.66 -1.71 7.53
CA ASN A 487 -12.34 -1.36 8.77
C ASN A 487 -12.37 0.17 8.99
N VAL A 488 -11.29 0.88 8.67
CA VAL A 488 -11.25 2.34 8.73
C VAL A 488 -12.21 2.96 7.71
N ILE A 489 -12.32 2.40 6.52
CA ILE A 489 -13.32 2.81 5.52
C ILE A 489 -14.74 2.63 6.08
N ALA A 490 -15.03 1.51 6.74
CA ALA A 490 -16.32 1.28 7.39
C ALA A 490 -16.58 2.29 8.54
N LEU A 491 -15.55 2.65 9.31
CA LEU A 491 -15.63 3.69 10.36
C LEU A 491 -15.76 5.11 9.82
N HIS A 492 -15.32 5.36 8.59
CA HIS A 492 -15.45 6.66 7.94
C HIS A 492 -16.82 6.82 7.24
N ARG A 493 -17.36 5.73 6.67
CA ARG A 493 -18.53 5.75 5.77
C ARG A 493 -19.80 5.11 6.36
N PHE A 494 -19.94 5.05 7.68
CA PHE A 494 -21.09 4.40 8.32
C PHE A 494 -22.39 5.22 8.19
N ASN A 495 -23.52 4.54 7.95
CA ASN A 495 -24.87 5.11 8.11
C ASN A 495 -25.47 4.85 9.51
N ARG A 496 -25.04 3.77 10.16
CA ARG A 496 -25.43 3.35 11.51
C ARG A 496 -24.21 3.42 12.41
N TYR A 497 -24.35 3.91 13.64
CA TYR A 497 -23.19 4.09 14.51
C TYR A 497 -22.39 2.79 14.67
N PRO A 498 -21.06 2.84 14.57
CA PRO A 498 -20.24 1.64 14.54
C PRO A 498 -20.13 1.00 15.93
N LEU A 499 -20.15 -0.34 15.94
CA LEU A 499 -19.77 -1.18 17.07
C LEU A 499 -18.50 -1.95 16.71
N ILE A 500 -17.43 -1.59 17.39
CA ILE A 500 -16.08 -2.08 17.18
C ILE A 500 -15.84 -3.28 18.09
N ILE A 501 -15.48 -4.40 17.48
CA ILE A 501 -15.02 -5.60 18.19
C ILE A 501 -13.49 -5.54 18.18
N ASP A 502 -12.89 -5.09 19.28
CA ASP A 502 -11.44 -4.96 19.45
C ASP A 502 -11.01 -5.48 20.83
N PRO A 503 -10.29 -6.61 20.89
CA PRO A 503 -9.82 -7.18 22.16
C PRO A 503 -8.76 -6.32 22.89
N LYS A 504 -8.17 -5.30 22.26
CA LYS A 504 -6.97 -4.61 22.78
C LYS A 504 -7.25 -3.35 23.62
N ASP A 505 -8.39 -2.66 23.46
CA ASP A 505 -8.56 -1.30 24.02
C ASP A 505 -9.61 -1.18 25.15
N LYS A 506 -9.40 -0.22 26.08
CA LYS A 506 -10.20 -0.12 27.32
C LYS A 506 -10.89 1.23 27.54
N PHE A 507 -12.23 1.23 27.56
CA PHE A 507 -13.02 2.34 28.11
C PHE A 507 -13.97 1.90 29.25
N GLN A 508 -13.99 2.66 30.35
CA GLN A 508 -15.08 2.66 31.34
C GLN A 508 -14.93 3.89 32.26
N ASP A 509 -15.96 4.73 32.31
CA ASP A 509 -16.01 5.92 33.18
C ASP A 509 -17.36 6.00 33.91
N ASN A 510 -17.32 6.21 35.22
CA ASN A 510 -18.49 6.37 36.09
C ASN A 510 -19.20 7.73 35.89
N SER A 511 -18.62 8.64 35.09
CA SER A 511 -19.20 9.96 34.75
C SER A 511 -19.93 10.01 33.39
N PHE A 512 -20.19 8.86 32.77
CA PHE A 512 -20.74 8.70 31.40
C PHE A 512 -21.91 9.64 31.06
N ARG A 513 -22.90 9.82 31.94
CA ARG A 513 -24.08 10.66 31.64
C ARG A 513 -23.73 12.13 31.40
N LYS A 514 -22.84 12.71 32.21
CA LYS A 514 -22.43 14.11 32.07
C LYS A 514 -21.54 14.31 30.83
N ASN A 515 -20.67 13.35 30.56
CA ASN A 515 -19.81 13.37 29.36
C ASN A 515 -20.63 13.22 28.08
N LEU A 516 -21.66 12.35 28.09
CA LEU A 516 -22.58 12.16 26.97
C LEU A 516 -23.40 13.42 26.71
N GLU A 517 -23.93 14.06 27.76
CA GLU A 517 -24.64 15.33 27.63
C GLU A 517 -23.76 16.43 27.03
N SER A 518 -22.52 16.58 27.51
CA SER A 518 -21.57 17.55 26.95
C SER A 518 -21.23 17.24 25.49
N ALA A 519 -21.02 15.97 25.14
CA ALA A 519 -20.70 15.57 23.77
C ALA A 519 -21.87 15.80 22.81
N LEU A 520 -23.11 15.51 23.24
CA LEU A 520 -24.34 15.75 22.46
C LEU A 520 -24.53 17.24 22.15
N ARG A 521 -24.29 18.12 23.14
CA ARG A 521 -24.40 19.58 23.00
C ARG A 521 -23.35 20.18 22.08
N PHE A 522 -22.10 19.75 22.21
CA PHE A 522 -20.98 20.52 21.68
C PHE A 522 -20.22 19.87 20.54
N GLY A 523 -20.47 18.58 20.22
CA GLY A 523 -19.81 17.78 19.17
C GLY A 523 -18.71 18.54 18.43
N SER A 524 -17.50 18.55 18.99
CA SER A 524 -16.37 19.43 18.60
C SER A 524 -16.23 19.49 17.06
N THR A 525 -16.20 20.63 16.35
CA THR A 525 -15.82 22.03 16.66
C THR A 525 -16.86 23.00 16.06
N LEU A 526 -16.95 24.22 16.63
CA LEU A 526 -17.93 25.28 16.37
C LEU A 526 -18.13 25.69 14.89
N LEU A 527 -19.39 25.70 14.43
CA LEU A 527 -19.97 26.74 13.55
C LEU A 527 -21.51 26.63 13.57
N ARG A 528 -22.21 27.75 13.85
CA ARG A 528 -23.69 27.84 13.85
C ARG A 528 -24.19 28.23 12.46
N THR A 529 -25.24 27.55 11.96
CA THR A 529 -26.60 28.11 11.69
C THR A 529 -27.49 27.05 11.02
N GLY A 530 -28.60 26.68 11.67
CA GLY A 530 -29.65 25.80 11.13
C GLY A 530 -30.50 25.20 12.26
N GLY A 531 -31.79 24.91 12.04
CA GLY A 531 -32.81 24.62 13.07
C GLY A 531 -32.39 23.65 14.18
N ARG A 532 -32.73 23.97 15.44
CA ARG A 532 -32.34 23.17 16.62
C ARG A 532 -33.09 21.85 16.63
N ILE A 533 -32.35 20.75 16.73
CA ILE A 533 -32.88 19.41 17.00
C ILE A 533 -32.63 19.13 18.48
N LEU A 534 -33.67 18.80 19.24
CA LEU A 534 -33.59 18.47 20.67
C LEU A 534 -33.73 16.95 20.85
N ILE A 535 -32.94 16.37 21.74
CA ILE A 535 -33.07 14.97 22.16
C ILE A 535 -33.28 14.92 23.67
N THR A 536 -34.30 14.18 24.11
CA THR A 536 -34.59 13.88 25.52
C THR A 536 -33.62 12.82 26.04
N LEU A 537 -32.79 13.15 27.04
CA LEU A 537 -31.95 12.18 27.74
C LEU A 537 -32.31 12.17 29.24
N GLY A 538 -33.00 11.12 29.68
CA GLY A 538 -33.62 11.11 31.01
C GLY A 538 -34.74 12.14 31.07
N ASP A 539 -34.64 13.10 31.99
CA ASP A 539 -35.65 14.15 32.20
C ASP A 539 -35.26 15.51 31.56
N GLN A 540 -34.18 15.56 30.79
CA GLN A 540 -33.65 16.80 30.21
C GLN A 540 -33.63 16.77 28.67
N ASP A 541 -34.07 17.88 28.08
CA ASP A 541 -33.94 18.15 26.65
C ASP A 541 -32.57 18.75 26.35
N ILE A 542 -31.81 18.10 25.48
CA ILE A 542 -30.44 18.46 25.12
C ILE A 542 -30.39 18.86 23.64
N ASP A 543 -29.73 19.98 23.33
CA ASP A 543 -29.42 20.37 21.95
C ASP A 543 -28.53 19.30 21.29
N PHE A 544 -28.97 18.78 20.14
CA PHE A 544 -28.23 17.77 19.39
C PHE A 544 -27.37 18.41 18.30
N SER A 545 -26.05 18.24 18.41
CA SER A 545 -25.11 18.61 17.35
C SER A 545 -25.13 17.57 16.22
N PRO A 546 -25.35 17.97 14.95
CA PRO A 546 -25.20 17.07 13.81
C PRO A 546 -23.79 16.49 13.63
N ALA A 547 -22.78 17.10 14.25
CA ALA A 547 -21.40 16.60 14.26
C ALA A 547 -21.15 15.50 15.31
N PHE A 548 -22.11 15.25 16.19
CA PHE A 548 -21.99 14.20 17.20
C PHE A 548 -21.90 12.82 16.55
N LYS A 549 -20.89 12.03 16.97
CA LYS A 549 -20.72 10.63 16.60
C LYS A 549 -20.48 9.81 17.86
N ILE A 550 -21.07 8.60 17.92
CA ILE A 550 -20.80 7.63 18.97
C ILE A 550 -20.15 6.39 18.36
N PHE A 551 -19.12 5.89 19.03
CA PHE A 551 -18.43 4.63 18.72
C PHE A 551 -18.63 3.69 19.90
N LEU A 552 -19.17 2.51 19.64
CA LEU A 552 -19.36 1.47 20.65
C LEU A 552 -18.20 0.48 20.56
N PHE A 553 -17.73 -0.05 21.68
CA PHE A 553 -16.61 -0.98 21.70
C PHE A 553 -16.91 -2.19 22.59
N THR A 554 -16.48 -3.37 22.16
CA THR A 554 -16.44 -4.60 22.96
C THR A 554 -15.08 -5.26 22.83
N ARG A 555 -14.56 -5.79 23.94
CA ARG A 555 -13.31 -6.57 23.97
C ARG A 555 -13.54 -8.05 23.82
N ASP A 556 -14.75 -8.47 24.18
CA ASP A 556 -15.13 -9.85 24.08
C ASP A 556 -15.54 -10.11 22.63
N SER A 557 -14.62 -10.76 21.91
CA SER A 557 -14.87 -11.18 20.54
C SER A 557 -15.93 -12.28 20.49
N SER A 558 -16.12 -13.05 21.57
CA SER A 558 -17.03 -14.19 21.62
C SER A 558 -18.51 -13.84 21.76
N VAL A 559 -18.84 -12.57 22.05
CA VAL A 559 -20.24 -12.13 22.25
C VAL A 559 -21.07 -12.34 20.99
N GLU A 560 -22.18 -13.07 21.16
CA GLU A 560 -23.25 -13.10 20.16
C GLU A 560 -24.21 -11.92 20.35
N PHE A 561 -24.48 -11.19 19.26
CA PHE A 561 -25.33 -10.01 19.31
C PHE A 561 -26.76 -10.35 18.90
N PRO A 562 -27.77 -9.91 19.68
CA PRO A 562 -29.15 -10.14 19.32
C PRO A 562 -29.54 -9.33 18.05
N PRO A 563 -30.56 -9.79 17.29
CA PRO A 563 -30.95 -9.17 16.02
C PRO A 563 -31.29 -7.67 16.11
N ASP A 564 -31.80 -7.21 17.25
CA ASP A 564 -32.14 -5.81 17.47
C ASP A 564 -30.88 -4.92 17.51
N VAL A 565 -29.81 -5.37 18.17
CA VAL A 565 -28.50 -4.72 18.14
C VAL A 565 -27.93 -4.76 16.73
N CYS A 566 -27.90 -5.95 16.10
CA CYS A 566 -27.37 -6.11 14.74
C CYS A 566 -28.04 -5.18 13.73
N SER A 567 -29.34 -4.96 13.85
CA SER A 567 -30.08 -4.07 12.95
C SER A 567 -29.75 -2.58 13.12
N ARG A 568 -29.24 -2.15 14.29
CA ARG A 568 -29.09 -0.73 14.66
C ARG A 568 -27.68 -0.18 14.55
N VAL A 569 -26.67 -1.05 14.59
CA VAL A 569 -25.25 -0.68 14.55
C VAL A 569 -24.57 -1.24 13.30
N THR A 570 -23.47 -0.62 12.88
CA THR A 570 -22.57 -1.21 11.89
C THR A 570 -21.44 -1.92 12.62
N PHE A 571 -21.29 -3.23 12.44
CA PHE A 571 -20.17 -3.93 13.06
C PHE A 571 -18.87 -3.67 12.33
N VAL A 572 -17.80 -3.50 13.09
CA VAL A 572 -16.43 -3.42 12.57
C VAL A 572 -15.56 -4.35 13.41
N ASN A 573 -15.15 -5.46 12.82
CA ASN A 573 -14.42 -6.52 13.50
C ASN A 573 -12.89 -6.33 13.30
N PHE A 574 -12.18 -5.98 14.38
CA PHE A 574 -10.71 -5.91 14.46
C PHE A 574 -10.11 -7.13 15.15
N THR A 575 -10.86 -8.23 15.29
CA THR A 575 -10.32 -9.48 15.81
C THR A 575 -9.11 -9.90 14.99
N ILE A 576 -8.03 -10.23 15.68
CA ILE A 576 -6.75 -10.55 15.05
C ILE A 576 -6.89 -11.88 14.30
N THR A 577 -6.85 -11.85 12.98
CA THR A 577 -6.75 -13.05 12.14
C THR A 577 -5.36 -13.68 12.24
N THR A 578 -5.22 -14.97 11.91
CA THR A 578 -3.91 -15.64 11.86
C THR A 578 -2.94 -14.96 10.90
N SER A 579 -3.43 -14.42 9.78
CA SER A 579 -2.64 -13.63 8.82
C SER A 579 -2.18 -12.29 9.41
N SER A 580 -3.07 -11.55 10.07
CA SER A 580 -2.73 -10.27 10.71
C SER A 580 -1.78 -10.47 11.89
N LEU A 581 -1.95 -11.52 12.67
CA LEU A 581 -1.05 -11.88 13.77
C LEU A 581 0.33 -12.29 13.24
N GLN A 582 0.37 -13.08 12.16
CA GLN A 582 1.63 -13.42 11.49
C GLN A 582 2.36 -12.16 11.04
N MET A 583 1.65 -11.20 10.42
CA MET A 583 2.25 -9.92 10.00
C MET A 583 2.73 -9.08 11.19
N GLN A 584 1.96 -9.01 12.29
CA GLN A 584 2.36 -8.32 13.52
C GLN A 584 3.61 -8.97 14.14
N CYS A 585 3.62 -10.31 14.24
CA CYS A 585 4.77 -11.09 14.68
C CYS A 585 5.98 -10.84 13.79
N LEU A 586 5.81 -10.81 12.46
CA LEU A 586 6.89 -10.52 11.53
C LEU A 586 7.48 -9.14 11.78
N ASN A 587 6.64 -8.11 11.90
CA ASN A 587 7.10 -6.75 12.17
C ASN A 587 7.84 -6.67 13.52
N GLN A 588 7.35 -7.34 14.56
CA GLN A 588 7.99 -7.34 15.87
C GLN A 588 9.30 -8.13 15.89
N VAL A 589 9.37 -9.24 15.15
CA VAL A 589 10.61 -10.02 14.93
C VAL A 589 11.61 -9.19 14.14
N LEU A 590 11.21 -8.54 13.05
CA LEU A 590 12.11 -7.68 12.28
C LEU A 590 12.61 -6.50 13.11
N ARG A 591 11.75 -5.85 13.90
CA ARG A 591 12.15 -4.76 14.79
C ARG A 591 13.18 -5.17 15.85
N SER A 592 13.15 -6.43 16.30
CA SER A 592 14.08 -6.94 17.32
C SER A 592 15.34 -7.56 16.71
N GLU A 593 15.23 -8.34 15.64
CA GLU A 593 16.35 -9.06 15.02
C GLU A 593 17.03 -8.27 13.89
N ARG A 594 16.29 -7.50 13.09
CA ARG A 594 16.81 -6.72 11.95
C ARG A 594 16.26 -5.28 11.96
N PRO A 595 16.59 -4.47 12.99
CA PRO A 595 16.11 -3.09 13.07
C PRO A 595 16.54 -2.24 11.87
N ASP A 596 17.68 -2.58 11.24
CA ASP A 596 18.16 -1.98 10.00
C ASP A 596 17.17 -2.16 8.83
N ILE A 597 16.64 -3.38 8.67
CA ILE A 597 15.69 -3.73 7.61
C ILE A 597 14.31 -3.18 7.92
N ASP A 598 13.86 -3.25 9.18
CA ASP A 598 12.57 -2.69 9.61
C ASP A 598 12.50 -1.18 9.36
N GLN A 599 13.55 -0.44 9.75
CA GLN A 599 13.62 1.00 9.49
C GLN A 599 13.64 1.30 7.99
N LYS A 600 14.47 0.59 7.21
CA LYS A 600 14.54 0.75 5.75
C LYS A 600 13.19 0.45 5.08
N ARG A 601 12.48 -0.58 5.52
CA ARG A 601 11.13 -0.92 5.03
C ARG A 601 10.13 0.20 5.30
N ASN A 602 10.11 0.73 6.52
CA ASN A 602 9.20 1.81 6.91
C ASN A 602 9.48 3.11 6.14
N ASP A 603 10.75 3.47 5.97
CA ASP A 603 11.16 4.65 5.21
C ASP A 603 10.77 4.54 3.73
N LEU A 604 11.00 3.37 3.10
CA LEU A 604 10.61 3.11 1.71
C LEU A 604 9.09 3.15 1.52
N LEU A 605 8.33 2.53 2.43
CA LEU A 605 6.85 2.56 2.40
C LEU A 605 6.29 3.98 2.57
N LYS A 606 6.99 4.86 3.29
CA LYS A 606 6.63 6.26 3.42
C LYS A 606 6.92 7.02 2.12
N LEU A 607 8.13 6.87 1.57
CA LEU A 607 8.55 7.49 0.31
C LEU A 607 7.65 7.09 -0.86
N GLN A 608 7.29 5.81 -0.97
CA GLN A 608 6.39 5.31 -2.02
C GLN A 608 4.99 5.96 -1.93
N GLY A 609 4.50 6.17 -0.70
CA GLY A 609 3.25 6.89 -0.44
C GLY A 609 3.33 8.37 -0.83
N GLU A 610 4.43 9.04 -0.47
CA GLU A 610 4.70 10.44 -0.84
C GLU A 610 4.79 10.62 -2.37
N PHE A 611 5.48 9.73 -3.09
CA PHE A 611 5.55 9.77 -4.55
C PHE A 611 4.19 9.54 -5.22
N SER A 612 3.39 8.62 -4.68
CA SER A 612 2.04 8.34 -5.21
C SER A 612 1.12 9.56 -5.12
N VAL A 613 1.18 10.30 -4.00
CA VAL A 613 0.45 11.57 -3.85
C VAL A 613 1.02 12.64 -4.74
N ARG A 614 2.35 12.78 -4.80
CA ARG A 614 2.99 13.79 -5.62
C ARG A 614 2.64 13.65 -7.10
N LEU A 615 2.58 12.42 -7.61
CA LEU A 615 2.12 12.13 -8.97
C LEU A 615 0.69 12.59 -9.22
N ARG A 616 -0.26 12.30 -8.30
CA ARG A 616 -1.65 12.78 -8.44
C ARG A 616 -1.79 14.29 -8.33
N GLN A 617 -1.01 14.92 -7.46
CA GLN A 617 -1.00 16.38 -7.34
C GLN A 617 -0.50 17.02 -8.64
N LEU A 618 0.58 16.48 -9.23
CA LEU A 618 1.09 16.94 -10.51
C LEU A 618 0.06 16.71 -11.64
N GLU A 619 -0.65 15.58 -11.65
CA GLU A 619 -1.74 15.28 -12.58
C GLU A 619 -2.88 16.33 -12.46
N LYS A 620 -3.33 16.62 -11.25
CA LYS A 620 -4.35 17.65 -10.99
C LYS A 620 -3.88 19.06 -11.38
N LEU A 621 -2.62 19.40 -11.10
CA LEU A 621 -2.04 20.68 -11.49
C LEU A 621 -1.93 20.83 -13.01
N LEU A 622 -1.60 19.74 -13.71
CA LEU A 622 -1.51 19.71 -15.17
C LEU A 622 -2.90 19.93 -15.80
N LEU A 623 -3.93 19.26 -15.27
CA LEU A 623 -5.33 19.48 -15.67
C LEU A 623 -5.83 20.90 -15.35
N ASN A 624 -5.46 21.45 -14.20
CA ASN A 624 -5.83 22.82 -13.83
C ASN A 624 -5.16 23.85 -14.74
N ALA A 625 -3.86 23.72 -15.03
CA ALA A 625 -3.13 24.59 -15.95
C ALA A 625 -3.76 24.55 -17.36
N LEU A 626 -4.20 23.37 -17.80
CA LEU A 626 -4.92 23.22 -19.06
C LEU A 626 -6.30 23.92 -19.02
N ASN A 627 -7.02 23.84 -17.91
CA ASN A 627 -8.34 24.45 -17.74
C ASN A 627 -8.31 25.99 -17.59
N GLU A 628 -7.32 26.53 -16.86
CA GLU A 628 -7.17 27.96 -16.59
C GLU A 628 -6.68 28.77 -17.80
N SER A 629 -6.04 28.12 -18.78
CA SER A 629 -5.61 28.78 -20.02
C SER A 629 -6.82 29.37 -20.78
N LYS A 630 -6.85 30.70 -20.95
CA LYS A 630 -7.90 31.41 -21.70
C LYS A 630 -7.38 31.74 -23.10
N GLY A 631 -8.04 31.24 -24.14
CA GLY A 631 -7.65 31.48 -25.53
C GLY A 631 -6.83 30.33 -26.13
N LYS A 632 -6.08 30.62 -27.21
CA LYS A 632 -5.28 29.60 -27.93
C LYS A 632 -4.08 29.19 -27.08
N ILE A 633 -3.99 27.90 -26.75
CA ILE A 633 -2.89 27.31 -25.96
C ILE A 633 -1.52 27.58 -26.61
N LEU A 634 -1.47 27.74 -27.94
CA LEU A 634 -0.26 27.98 -28.72
C LEU A 634 0.27 29.42 -28.68
N ASP A 635 -0.49 30.34 -28.10
CA ASP A 635 -0.11 31.76 -28.01
C ASP A 635 0.32 32.17 -26.58
N ASP A 636 0.17 31.28 -25.60
CA ASP A 636 0.57 31.50 -24.21
C ASP A 636 1.81 30.67 -23.85
N ASP A 637 2.99 31.27 -24.07
CA ASP A 637 4.29 30.66 -23.74
C ASP A 637 4.42 30.30 -22.25
N SER A 638 3.67 30.95 -21.36
CA SER A 638 3.71 30.67 -19.92
C SER A 638 3.03 29.34 -19.58
N VAL A 639 1.89 29.04 -20.21
CA VAL A 639 1.15 27.79 -20.03
C VAL A 639 1.99 26.62 -20.54
N ILE A 640 2.63 26.75 -21.71
CA ILE A 640 3.48 25.70 -22.28
C ILE A 640 4.68 25.41 -21.36
N ALA A 641 5.37 26.44 -20.87
CA ALA A 641 6.49 26.27 -19.94
C ALA A 641 6.06 25.60 -18.62
N THR A 642 4.88 25.94 -18.09
CA THR A 642 4.35 25.27 -16.89
C THR A 642 3.99 23.81 -17.13
N LEU A 643 3.40 23.47 -18.28
CA LEU A 643 3.07 22.10 -18.66
C LEU A 643 4.33 21.23 -18.83
N GLU A 644 5.38 21.76 -19.48
CA GLU A 644 6.66 21.06 -19.61
C GLU A 644 7.33 20.84 -18.25
N LYS A 645 7.30 21.84 -17.37
CA LYS A 645 7.82 21.73 -16.01
C LYS A 645 7.10 20.66 -15.20
N LEU A 646 5.76 20.72 -15.14
CA LEU A 646 4.94 19.75 -14.40
C LEU A 646 5.13 18.32 -14.92
N LYS A 647 5.27 18.15 -16.24
CA LYS A 647 5.55 16.85 -16.88
C LYS A 647 6.93 16.31 -16.55
N ASN A 648 7.96 17.16 -16.56
CA ASN A 648 9.31 16.75 -16.19
C ASN A 648 9.38 16.35 -14.71
N GLU A 649 8.71 17.10 -13.82
CA GLU A 649 8.57 16.73 -12.41
C GLU A 649 7.84 15.38 -12.26
N ALA A 650 6.75 15.15 -13.00
CA ALA A 650 6.00 13.88 -12.94
C ALA A 650 6.86 12.69 -13.41
N LYS A 651 7.61 12.85 -14.50
CA LYS A 651 8.52 11.83 -15.03
C LYS A 651 9.64 11.50 -14.05
N GLU A 652 10.20 12.51 -13.37
CA GLU A 652 11.25 12.32 -12.37
C GLU A 652 10.72 11.58 -11.14
N VAL A 653 9.55 11.98 -10.63
CA VAL A 653 8.89 11.30 -9.49
C VAL A 653 8.55 9.85 -9.86
N GLN A 654 8.07 9.60 -11.08
CA GLN A 654 7.77 8.25 -11.56
C GLN A 654 9.01 7.37 -11.65
N ALA A 655 10.15 7.91 -12.10
CA ALA A 655 11.42 7.18 -12.12
C ALA A 655 11.90 6.84 -10.70
N LYS A 656 11.83 7.80 -9.77
CA LYS A 656 12.18 7.59 -8.36
C LYS A 656 11.27 6.58 -7.66
N ALA A 657 9.98 6.58 -7.98
CA ALA A 657 9.03 5.59 -7.48
C ALA A 657 9.40 4.18 -7.95
N ALA A 658 9.71 4.01 -9.24
CA ALA A 658 10.12 2.72 -9.80
C ALA A 658 11.43 2.17 -9.19
N GLU A 659 12.40 3.03 -8.90
CA GLU A 659 13.63 2.65 -8.20
C GLU A 659 13.35 2.21 -6.75
N THR A 660 12.48 2.95 -6.05
CA THR A 660 12.04 2.63 -4.68
C THR A 660 11.36 1.26 -4.62
N ASP A 661 10.51 0.94 -5.62
CA ASP A 661 9.85 -0.37 -5.73
C ASP A 661 10.86 -1.52 -5.89
N GLN A 662 11.98 -1.29 -6.58
CA GLN A 662 13.03 -2.29 -6.72
C GLN A 662 13.74 -2.55 -5.38
N VAL A 663 14.07 -1.50 -4.63
CA VAL A 663 14.69 -1.64 -3.29
C VAL A 663 13.72 -2.29 -2.31
N MET A 664 12.42 -2.01 -2.42
CA MET A 664 11.39 -2.66 -1.60
C MET A 664 11.35 -4.17 -1.82
N LYS A 665 11.48 -4.64 -3.06
CA LYS A 665 11.57 -6.08 -3.36
C LYS A 665 12.77 -6.75 -2.69
N GLU A 666 13.91 -6.08 -2.61
CA GLU A 666 15.09 -6.62 -1.90
C GLU A 666 14.85 -6.74 -0.39
N VAL A 667 14.21 -5.72 0.20
CA VAL A 667 13.81 -5.72 1.62
C VAL A 667 12.79 -6.83 1.90
N ASP A 668 11.86 -7.08 0.99
CA ASP A 668 10.89 -8.16 1.10
C ASP A 668 11.55 -9.54 1.05
N ILE A 669 12.58 -9.75 0.20
CA ILE A 669 13.34 -11.02 0.16
C ILE A 669 14.00 -11.31 1.53
N VAL A 670 14.56 -10.30 2.20
CA VAL A 670 15.14 -10.49 3.54
C VAL A 670 14.05 -10.73 4.58
N SER A 671 12.93 -10.01 4.49
CA SER A 671 11.77 -10.18 5.38
C SER A 671 11.16 -11.59 5.26
N GLN A 672 11.15 -12.17 4.06
CA GLN A 672 10.64 -13.51 3.78
C GLN A 672 11.37 -14.61 4.58
N LYS A 673 12.65 -14.42 4.93
CA LYS A 673 13.39 -15.37 5.79
C LYS A 673 12.73 -15.56 7.16
N TYR A 674 12.14 -14.49 7.72
CA TYR A 674 11.52 -14.49 9.04
C TYR A 674 10.04 -14.88 9.02
N VAL A 675 9.44 -15.04 7.83
CA VAL A 675 8.01 -15.41 7.69
C VAL A 675 7.73 -16.76 8.35
N ARG A 676 8.63 -17.74 8.26
CA ARG A 676 8.46 -19.04 8.93
C ARG A 676 8.40 -18.92 10.44
N LEU A 677 9.26 -18.09 11.03
CA LEU A 677 9.24 -17.82 12.47
C LEU A 677 7.95 -17.11 12.87
N SER A 678 7.52 -16.09 12.10
CA SER A 678 6.27 -15.38 12.37
C SER A 678 5.03 -16.28 12.27
N HIS A 679 5.04 -17.25 11.34
CA HIS A 679 4.01 -18.25 11.18
C HIS A 679 3.97 -19.19 12.38
N ALA A 680 5.13 -19.68 12.84
CA ALA A 680 5.22 -20.50 14.04
C ALA A 680 4.74 -19.75 15.30
N CYS A 681 5.11 -18.48 15.46
CA CYS A 681 4.59 -17.63 16.54
C CYS A 681 3.07 -17.47 16.47
N SER A 682 2.51 -17.24 15.28
CA SER A 682 1.06 -17.12 15.06
C SER A 682 0.33 -18.43 15.41
N LEU A 683 0.87 -19.57 14.97
CA LEU A 683 0.31 -20.89 15.29
C LEU A 683 0.33 -21.16 16.78
N ILE A 684 1.46 -20.94 17.45
CA ILE A 684 1.58 -21.11 18.90
C ILE A 684 0.57 -20.21 19.63
N TYR A 685 0.46 -18.94 19.24
CA TYR A 685 -0.51 -18.04 19.85
C TYR A 685 -1.95 -18.53 19.61
N SER A 686 -2.29 -18.96 18.40
CA SER A 686 -3.62 -19.47 18.09
C SER A 686 -3.93 -20.76 18.85
N THR A 687 -2.97 -21.68 18.99
CA THR A 687 -3.16 -22.89 19.79
C THR A 687 -3.33 -22.56 21.26
N LEU A 688 -2.56 -21.61 21.80
CA LEU A 688 -2.69 -21.15 23.18
C LEU A 688 -3.98 -20.40 23.46
N HIS A 689 -4.48 -19.64 22.49
CA HIS A 689 -5.78 -18.97 22.59
C HIS A 689 -6.95 -19.97 22.57
N ASN A 690 -6.75 -21.12 21.93
CA ASN A 690 -7.73 -22.20 21.87
C ASN A 690 -7.68 -23.13 23.09
N LEU A 691 -6.57 -23.13 23.85
CA LEU A 691 -6.48 -23.74 25.17
C LEU A 691 -7.10 -22.76 26.18
N ASP A 692 -7.81 -23.28 27.19
CA ASP A 692 -8.69 -22.52 28.11
C ASP A 692 -8.12 -21.19 28.65
N GLU A 693 -8.98 -20.29 29.15
CA GLU A 693 -8.75 -18.87 29.46
C GLU A 693 -7.47 -18.51 30.27
N VAL A 694 -6.83 -19.49 30.91
CA VAL A 694 -5.67 -19.32 31.81
C VAL A 694 -4.35 -19.01 31.05
N TYR A 695 -4.24 -19.31 29.76
CA TYR A 695 -2.94 -19.31 29.04
C TYR A 695 -2.61 -18.04 28.21
N SER A 696 -3.40 -16.98 28.36
CA SER A 696 -3.54 -15.95 27.32
C SER A 696 -2.47 -14.84 27.23
N SER A 697 -1.31 -14.92 27.90
CA SER A 697 -0.23 -13.95 27.65
C SER A 697 1.19 -14.51 27.77
N ILE A 698 1.80 -14.83 26.62
CA ILE A 698 3.20 -15.20 26.55
C ILE A 698 3.98 -14.09 25.82
N THR A 699 4.59 -13.17 26.57
CA THR A 699 5.61 -12.27 26.01
C THR A 699 6.95 -13.00 25.96
N ILE A 700 7.32 -13.53 24.80
CA ILE A 700 8.56 -14.27 24.67
C ILE A 700 9.73 -13.29 24.46
N HIS A 701 10.68 -13.31 25.39
CA HIS A 701 11.93 -12.56 25.28
C HIS A 701 13.02 -13.52 24.83
N TRP A 702 13.60 -13.25 23.66
CA TRP A 702 14.71 -14.02 23.11
C TRP A 702 16.01 -13.31 23.46
N SER A 703 16.99 -14.04 24.02
CA SER A 703 18.34 -13.53 24.20
C SER A 703 19.32 -14.47 23.52
N SER A 704 19.85 -14.07 22.36
CA SER A 704 20.95 -14.75 21.69
C SER A 704 22.18 -13.84 21.63
N SER A 705 23.34 -14.38 22.00
CA SER A 705 24.65 -13.69 21.98
C SER A 705 25.39 -13.82 20.64
N LYS A 706 24.81 -14.54 19.67
CA LYS A 706 25.41 -14.77 18.33
C LYS A 706 25.22 -13.56 17.42
N LYS A 707 26.16 -13.31 16.50
CA LYS A 707 26.14 -12.18 15.56
C LYS A 707 25.58 -12.53 14.17
N ASP A 708 25.64 -13.79 13.76
CA ASP A 708 25.09 -14.25 12.47
C ASP A 708 23.57 -14.40 12.55
N TYR A 709 22.84 -13.77 11.63
CA TYR A 709 21.37 -13.75 11.65
C TYR A 709 20.71 -15.07 11.27
N ASP A 710 21.31 -15.85 10.35
CA ASP A 710 20.73 -17.13 9.93
C ASP A 710 20.94 -18.18 11.04
N GLU A 711 22.10 -18.18 11.71
CA GLU A 711 22.31 -19.02 12.91
C GLU A 711 21.38 -18.61 14.07
N ARG A 712 21.25 -17.31 14.35
CA ARG A 712 20.33 -16.80 15.37
C ARG A 712 18.89 -17.23 15.11
N LEU A 713 18.42 -17.10 13.87
CA LEU A 713 17.06 -17.50 13.47
C LEU A 713 16.81 -18.98 13.79
N SER A 714 17.78 -19.86 13.53
CA SER A 714 17.67 -21.28 13.85
C SER A 714 17.58 -21.55 15.35
N ILE A 715 18.37 -20.84 16.16
CA ILE A 715 18.35 -20.94 17.63
C ILE A 715 17.01 -20.44 18.17
N ILE A 716 16.54 -19.28 17.70
CA ILE A 716 15.26 -18.70 18.12
C ILE A 716 14.12 -19.65 17.78
N MET A 717 14.08 -20.19 16.55
CA MET A 717 13.06 -21.14 16.12
C MET A 717 13.03 -22.40 17.00
N ASN A 718 14.20 -22.96 17.34
CA ASN A 718 14.28 -24.14 18.20
C ASN A 718 13.90 -23.82 19.66
N SER A 719 14.31 -22.67 20.18
CA SER A 719 13.97 -22.22 21.54
C SER A 719 12.50 -21.80 21.67
N LEU A 720 11.82 -21.47 20.57
CA LEU A 720 10.48 -20.90 20.59
C LEU A 720 9.46 -21.85 21.20
N PHE A 721 9.43 -23.07 20.70
CA PHE A 721 8.57 -24.10 21.25
C PHE A 721 8.97 -24.48 22.67
N GLN A 722 10.26 -24.48 23.00
CA GLN A 722 10.75 -24.82 24.34
C GLN A 722 10.32 -23.78 25.38
N VAL A 723 10.45 -22.49 25.08
CA VAL A 723 10.04 -21.41 25.99
C VAL A 723 8.52 -21.30 26.08
N ALA A 724 7.80 -21.50 24.97
CA ALA A 724 6.35 -21.55 24.99
C ALA A 724 5.85 -22.74 25.81
N TYR A 725 6.41 -23.93 25.57
CA TYR A 725 6.12 -25.15 26.31
C TYR A 725 6.41 -24.96 27.79
N ALA A 726 7.63 -24.57 28.18
CA ALA A 726 8.00 -24.38 29.59
C ALA A 726 7.21 -23.28 30.32
N ARG A 727 6.41 -22.46 29.63
CA ARG A 727 5.50 -21.49 30.26
C ARG A 727 4.07 -21.99 30.38
N VAL A 728 3.71 -23.00 29.59
CA VAL A 728 2.35 -23.55 29.44
C VAL A 728 2.24 -24.92 30.08
N SER A 729 3.35 -25.67 30.15
CA SER A 729 3.45 -27.08 30.55
C SER A 729 3.31 -27.30 32.06
N PHE A 730 2.33 -26.67 32.70
CA PHE A 730 2.08 -26.81 34.13
C PHE A 730 0.67 -27.28 34.47
N GLU A 731 0.05 -28.06 33.57
CA GLU A 731 -1.26 -28.69 33.82
C GLU A 731 -1.16 -30.21 33.64
N GLY A 732 -1.65 -30.95 34.63
CA GLY A 732 -1.68 -32.42 34.64
C GLY A 732 -2.75 -33.06 33.73
N THR A 733 -3.48 -32.28 32.94
CA THR A 733 -4.61 -32.73 32.10
C THR A 733 -4.27 -32.75 30.60
N TYR A 734 -3.05 -33.20 30.27
CA TYR A 734 -2.62 -33.38 28.88
C TYR A 734 -3.58 -34.27 28.07
N ASP A 735 -4.15 -35.32 28.67
CA ASP A 735 -4.96 -36.32 27.94
C ASP A 735 -6.19 -35.70 27.27
N ALA A 736 -7.00 -34.91 28.00
CA ALA A 736 -8.23 -34.32 27.44
C ALA A 736 -7.95 -33.19 26.44
N GLN A 737 -6.87 -32.42 26.65
CA GLN A 737 -6.50 -31.31 25.79
C GLN A 737 -5.88 -31.78 24.47
N PHE A 738 -5.05 -32.82 24.50
CA PHE A 738 -4.50 -33.44 23.30
C PHE A 738 -5.58 -34.15 22.49
N ASP A 739 -6.50 -34.86 23.13
CA ASP A 739 -7.66 -35.44 22.45
C ASP A 739 -8.50 -34.35 21.78
N HIS A 740 -8.80 -33.25 22.48
CA HIS A 740 -9.55 -32.12 21.91
C HIS A 740 -8.83 -31.46 20.72
N LEU A 741 -7.49 -31.32 20.78
CA LEU A 741 -6.68 -30.77 19.69
C LEU A 741 -6.60 -31.71 18.47
N LEU A 742 -6.44 -33.02 18.68
CA LEU A 742 -6.42 -34.04 17.62
C LEU A 742 -7.80 -34.20 16.97
N LEU A 743 -8.86 -34.23 17.77
CA LEU A 743 -10.26 -34.35 17.34
C LEU A 743 -10.77 -33.11 16.58
N ARG A 744 -10.14 -31.94 16.78
CA ARG A 744 -10.44 -30.69 16.04
C ARG A 744 -9.75 -30.55 14.69
N SER A 745 -8.86 -31.47 14.31
CA SER A 745 -8.37 -31.48 12.93
C SER A 745 -9.55 -31.72 11.99
N ASP A 746 -9.78 -30.85 11.00
CA ASP A 746 -10.92 -30.92 10.06
C ASP A 746 -11.09 -32.30 9.40
N VAL A 747 -9.99 -33.06 9.35
CA VAL A 747 -9.92 -34.41 8.79
C VAL A 747 -10.52 -35.48 9.72
N LEU A 748 -10.39 -35.32 11.04
CA LEU A 748 -10.93 -36.24 12.06
C LEU A 748 -12.27 -35.75 12.65
N ALA A 749 -12.56 -34.44 12.57
CA ALA A 749 -13.72 -33.78 13.18
C ALA A 749 -15.06 -34.03 12.46
N ASN A 750 -15.04 -34.48 11.19
CA ASN A 750 -16.26 -34.63 10.40
C ASN A 750 -17.18 -35.75 10.94
N GLU A 751 -18.38 -35.35 11.36
CA GLU A 751 -19.44 -36.19 11.94
C GLU A 751 -19.52 -37.59 11.31
N THR A 752 -19.65 -38.62 12.16
CA THR A 752 -19.89 -40.00 11.73
C THR A 752 -21.14 -40.08 10.85
N SER A 753 -20.96 -40.18 9.54
CA SER A 753 -22.06 -40.30 8.60
C SER A 753 -22.82 -41.63 8.81
N LYS A 754 -24.12 -41.65 8.51
CA LYS A 754 -24.96 -42.86 8.61
C LYS A 754 -24.36 -44.05 7.85
N SER A 755 -23.74 -43.78 6.70
CA SER A 755 -23.02 -44.75 5.87
C SER A 755 -21.83 -45.42 6.57
N MET A 756 -21.19 -44.74 7.53
CA MET A 756 -20.00 -45.25 8.21
C MET A 756 -20.37 -46.21 9.35
N LYS A 757 -21.46 -45.94 10.06
CA LYS A 757 -22.03 -46.89 11.04
C LYS A 757 -22.43 -48.21 10.37
N ASP A 758 -23.00 -48.12 9.16
CA ASP A 758 -23.34 -49.30 8.34
C ASP A 758 -22.08 -50.05 7.87
N ALA A 759 -21.00 -49.34 7.52
CA ALA A 759 -19.73 -49.97 7.12
C ALA A 759 -19.03 -50.66 8.30
N ALA A 760 -19.01 -50.03 9.48
CA ALA A 760 -18.44 -50.61 10.69
C ALA A 760 -19.21 -51.84 11.19
N SER A 761 -20.52 -51.91 10.94
CA SER A 761 -21.31 -53.12 11.27
C SER A 761 -21.02 -54.31 10.34
N LYS A 762 -20.46 -54.06 9.15
CA LYS A 762 -20.13 -55.08 8.15
C LYS A 762 -18.70 -55.60 8.28
N LEU A 763 -17.76 -54.76 8.75
CA LEU A 763 -16.38 -55.16 9.04
C LEU A 763 -16.34 -55.96 10.35
N ARG A 764 -15.80 -57.18 10.35
CA ARG A 764 -15.65 -58.01 11.56
C ARG A 764 -14.20 -58.43 11.76
N ILE A 765 -13.53 -57.77 12.69
CA ILE A 765 -12.19 -58.16 13.17
C ILE A 765 -12.35 -58.65 14.61
N PRO A 766 -12.16 -59.95 14.92
CA PRO A 766 -12.62 -60.58 16.17
C PRO A 766 -12.08 -59.98 17.47
N TYR A 767 -10.91 -59.34 17.43
CA TYR A 767 -10.20 -58.80 18.59
C TYR A 767 -10.36 -57.28 18.75
N LEU A 768 -11.17 -56.62 17.92
CA LEU A 768 -11.45 -55.18 18.00
C LEU A 768 -12.90 -54.92 18.42
N SER A 769 -13.11 -53.90 19.24
CA SER A 769 -14.43 -53.40 19.61
C SER A 769 -15.09 -52.59 18.49
N GLN A 770 -16.41 -52.39 18.57
CA GLN A 770 -17.15 -51.59 17.60
C GLN A 770 -16.64 -50.13 17.52
N ALA A 771 -16.17 -49.58 18.65
CA ALA A 771 -15.62 -48.23 18.71
C ALA A 771 -14.26 -48.12 18.00
N GLU A 772 -13.40 -49.13 18.14
CA GLU A 772 -12.11 -49.21 17.47
C GLU A 772 -12.27 -49.43 15.97
N LEU A 773 -13.25 -50.25 15.55
CA LEU A 773 -13.60 -50.43 14.14
C LEU A 773 -14.07 -49.12 13.49
N MET A 774 -14.86 -48.31 14.19
CA MET A 774 -15.24 -46.97 13.73
C MET A 774 -14.01 -46.05 13.60
N SER A 775 -13.11 -46.09 14.58
CA SER A 775 -11.88 -45.28 14.59
C SER A 775 -10.92 -45.67 13.45
N LEU A 776 -10.81 -46.97 13.15
CA LEU A 776 -10.04 -47.50 12.02
C LEU A 776 -10.62 -47.06 10.67
N LEU A 777 -11.95 -47.00 10.54
CA LEU A 777 -12.61 -46.50 9.32
C LEU A 777 -12.44 -44.99 9.17
N ASN A 778 -12.45 -44.24 10.27
CA ASN A 778 -12.08 -42.82 10.24
C ASN A 778 -10.63 -42.63 9.77
N LEU A 779 -9.70 -43.46 10.25
CA LEU A 779 -8.31 -43.42 9.82
C LEU A 779 -8.16 -43.69 8.31
N SER A 780 -8.94 -44.60 7.74
CA SER A 780 -8.92 -44.92 6.30
C SER A 780 -9.36 -43.77 5.37
N ARG A 781 -9.92 -42.67 5.90
CA ARG A 781 -10.20 -41.45 5.13
C ARG A 781 -8.93 -40.74 4.70
N LEU A 782 -7.83 -40.93 5.45
CA LEU A 782 -6.54 -40.36 5.10
C LEU A 782 -5.96 -41.09 3.89
N GLU A 783 -5.40 -40.32 2.96
CA GLU A 783 -4.84 -40.83 1.72
C GLU A 783 -3.80 -41.93 1.94
N ASN A 784 -2.93 -41.75 2.94
CA ASN A 784 -1.87 -42.72 3.27
C ASN A 784 -2.39 -43.95 4.03
N PHE A 785 -3.64 -43.96 4.50
CA PHE A 785 -4.22 -45.04 5.30
C PHE A 785 -5.42 -45.71 4.61
N LYS A 786 -5.68 -45.43 3.32
CA LYS A 786 -6.82 -45.98 2.56
C LYS A 786 -6.99 -47.50 2.70
N ASP A 787 -5.89 -48.24 2.78
CA ASP A 787 -5.89 -49.71 2.93
C ASP A 787 -5.64 -50.22 4.37
N CYS A 788 -5.66 -49.34 5.39
CA CYS A 788 -5.32 -49.73 6.77
C CYS A 788 -6.24 -50.84 7.32
N ALA A 789 -7.54 -50.80 7.02
CA ALA A 789 -8.49 -51.82 7.45
C ALA A 789 -8.16 -53.22 6.90
N LYS A 790 -7.76 -53.30 5.61
CA LYS A 790 -7.34 -54.56 4.98
C LYS A 790 -6.01 -55.05 5.55
N LYS A 791 -5.06 -54.14 5.82
CA LYS A 791 -3.77 -54.47 6.44
C LYS A 791 -3.96 -55.06 7.84
N VAL A 792 -4.81 -54.47 8.68
CA VAL A 792 -5.15 -55.00 10.02
C VAL A 792 -5.77 -56.40 9.94
N GLU A 793 -6.65 -56.64 8.99
CA GLU A 793 -7.28 -57.95 8.77
C GLU A 793 -6.23 -59.01 8.34
N SER A 794 -5.30 -58.64 7.45
CA SER A 794 -4.24 -59.54 6.96
C SER A 794 -3.13 -59.85 7.99
N MET A 795 -2.79 -58.90 8.86
CA MET A 795 -1.63 -59.01 9.77
C MET A 795 -1.94 -59.66 11.12
N ASN A 796 -3.22 -59.80 11.50
CA ASN A 796 -3.67 -60.33 12.80
C ASN A 796 -2.92 -59.71 14.00
N LEU A 797 -3.29 -58.48 14.36
CA LEU A 797 -2.63 -57.67 15.39
C LEU A 797 -3.03 -58.02 16.83
N SER A 798 -3.61 -59.20 17.08
CA SER A 798 -4.11 -59.60 18.42
C SER A 798 -3.03 -59.57 19.51
N VAL A 799 -1.80 -60.00 19.19
CA VAL A 799 -0.66 -59.95 20.14
C VAL A 799 -0.22 -58.53 20.46
N TRP A 800 -0.19 -57.65 19.46
CA TRP A 800 0.14 -56.24 19.65
C TRP A 800 -0.96 -55.51 20.44
N HIS A 801 -2.22 -55.79 20.13
CA HIS A 801 -3.37 -55.19 20.79
C HIS A 801 -3.44 -55.56 22.29
N LEU A 802 -3.01 -56.76 22.66
CA LEU A 802 -2.94 -57.23 24.06
C LEU A 802 -1.64 -56.82 24.79
N SER A 803 -0.68 -56.18 24.12
CA SER A 803 0.59 -55.78 24.73
C SER A 803 0.41 -54.65 25.76
N ASP A 804 1.21 -54.63 26.82
CA ASP A 804 1.25 -53.53 27.80
C ASP A 804 1.97 -52.29 27.24
N LYS A 805 2.80 -52.44 26.20
CA LYS A 805 3.60 -51.36 25.60
C LYS A 805 3.54 -51.38 24.06
N PRO A 806 2.33 -51.30 23.46
CA PRO A 806 2.16 -51.34 22.00
C PRO A 806 2.86 -50.18 21.29
N GLU A 807 3.07 -49.05 21.95
CA GLU A 807 3.71 -47.85 21.40
C GLU A 807 5.18 -48.04 21.04
N MET A 808 5.84 -49.06 21.59
CA MET A 808 7.25 -49.36 21.30
C MET A 808 7.45 -50.12 19.99
N SER A 809 6.37 -50.69 19.43
CA SER A 809 6.43 -51.55 18.24
C SER A 809 5.15 -51.42 17.42
N VAL A 810 4.86 -50.21 16.93
CA VAL A 810 3.62 -49.92 16.20
C VAL A 810 3.65 -50.55 14.79
N PRO A 811 2.58 -51.26 14.37
CA PRO A 811 2.50 -51.86 13.04
C PRO A 811 2.34 -50.78 11.96
N VAL A 812 2.98 -51.00 10.81
CA VAL A 812 2.93 -50.08 9.68
C VAL A 812 1.63 -50.29 8.91
N LEU A 813 0.66 -49.41 9.14
CA LEU A 813 -0.67 -49.44 8.50
C LEU A 813 -0.84 -48.42 7.37
N TRP A 814 0.17 -47.58 7.14
CA TRP A 814 0.18 -46.56 6.09
C TRP A 814 1.02 -46.99 4.87
N ASP A 815 0.93 -46.22 3.78
CA ASP A 815 1.78 -46.37 2.60
C ASP A 815 2.99 -45.42 2.68
N ASP A 816 4.19 -45.94 2.40
CA ASP A 816 5.49 -45.29 2.68
C ASP A 816 6.07 -44.61 1.42
N SER A 817 5.22 -44.14 0.50
CA SER A 817 5.61 -43.74 -0.87
C SER A 817 6.49 -42.50 -0.97
N ASP A 818 6.66 -41.72 0.10
CA ASP A 818 7.57 -40.57 0.14
C ASP A 818 8.51 -40.68 1.35
N SER A 819 9.82 -40.49 1.11
CA SER A 819 10.90 -40.43 2.11
C SER A 819 10.45 -39.92 3.49
N SER A 820 10.10 -40.86 4.37
CA SER A 820 9.44 -40.57 5.64
C SER A 820 10.46 -40.06 6.65
N THR A 821 10.47 -38.75 6.88
CA THR A 821 11.22 -38.15 7.99
C THR A 821 10.80 -38.83 9.31
N PRO A 822 11.70 -39.00 10.30
CA PRO A 822 11.37 -39.62 11.59
C PRO A 822 10.12 -39.04 12.26
N ILE A 823 9.88 -37.74 12.10
CA ILE A 823 8.69 -37.04 12.63
C ILE A 823 7.41 -37.53 11.95
N LYS A 824 7.38 -37.61 10.62
CA LYS A 824 6.22 -38.13 9.85
C LYS A 824 5.90 -39.57 10.24
N ARG A 825 6.93 -40.41 10.39
CA ARG A 825 6.77 -41.79 10.86
C ARG A 825 6.17 -41.83 12.27
N SER A 826 6.74 -41.08 13.20
CA SER A 826 6.24 -41.04 14.58
C SER A 826 4.81 -40.48 14.67
N LEU A 827 4.43 -39.55 13.81
CA LEU A 827 3.05 -39.06 13.69
C LEU A 827 2.10 -40.15 13.16
N ASN A 828 2.51 -40.92 12.15
CA ASN A 828 1.71 -42.05 11.68
C ASN A 828 1.56 -43.12 12.76
N GLU A 829 2.62 -43.39 13.52
CA GLU A 829 2.59 -44.32 14.67
C GLU A 829 1.60 -43.83 15.74
N LEU A 830 1.57 -42.52 16.04
CA LEU A 830 0.61 -41.89 16.94
C LEU A 830 -0.84 -42.08 16.46
N LEU A 831 -1.11 -41.88 15.17
CA LEU A 831 -2.45 -42.05 14.61
C LEU A 831 -2.96 -43.50 14.71
N VAL A 832 -2.06 -44.49 14.57
CA VAL A 832 -2.38 -45.91 14.76
C VAL A 832 -2.70 -46.20 16.24
N ILE A 833 -1.90 -45.66 17.18
CA ILE A 833 -2.17 -45.78 18.61
C ILE A 833 -3.50 -45.12 18.98
N HIS A 834 -3.77 -43.91 18.48
CA HIS A 834 -5.03 -43.21 18.70
C HIS A 834 -6.25 -44.04 18.22
N ALA A 835 -6.14 -44.72 17.08
CA ALA A 835 -7.24 -45.50 16.52
C ALA A 835 -7.49 -46.85 17.21
N LEU A 836 -6.43 -47.53 17.70
CA LEU A 836 -6.51 -48.93 18.15
C LEU A 836 -6.10 -49.17 19.62
N ARG A 837 -5.42 -48.22 20.26
CA ARG A 837 -4.95 -48.28 21.67
C ARG A 837 -4.93 -46.87 22.30
N PRO A 838 -6.09 -46.19 22.39
CA PRO A 838 -6.18 -44.83 22.91
C PRO A 838 -5.67 -44.72 24.36
N ASP A 839 -5.69 -45.80 25.13
CA ASP A 839 -5.11 -45.89 26.48
C ASP A 839 -3.59 -45.65 26.53
N ARG A 840 -2.89 -45.74 25.39
CA ARG A 840 -1.44 -45.51 25.25
C ARG A 840 -1.11 -44.23 24.49
N LEU A 841 -2.11 -43.38 24.22
CA LEU A 841 -1.93 -42.16 23.44
C LEU A 841 -0.83 -41.27 24.01
N LEU A 842 -0.90 -40.96 25.31
CA LEU A 842 0.09 -40.11 25.98
C LEU A 842 1.53 -40.64 25.83
N ALA A 843 1.71 -41.96 25.98
CA ALA A 843 3.01 -42.59 25.82
C ALA A 843 3.55 -42.44 24.39
N SER A 844 2.67 -42.54 23.38
CA SER A 844 3.02 -42.32 21.98
C SER A 844 3.29 -40.84 21.67
N VAL A 845 2.53 -39.90 22.26
CA VAL A 845 2.80 -38.45 22.17
C VAL A 845 4.19 -38.13 22.71
N HIS A 846 4.60 -38.70 23.85
CA HIS A 846 5.95 -38.51 24.38
C HIS A 846 7.03 -38.99 23.40
N LEU A 847 6.81 -40.08 22.67
CA LEU A 847 7.74 -40.55 21.64
C LEU A 847 7.80 -39.57 20.45
N LEU A 848 6.67 -39.02 20.02
CA LEU A 848 6.61 -37.99 18.97
C LEU A 848 7.35 -36.71 19.39
N VAL A 849 7.11 -36.24 20.62
CA VAL A 849 7.79 -35.06 21.18
C VAL A 849 9.28 -35.31 21.29
N ASN A 850 9.71 -36.47 21.79
CA ASN A 850 11.13 -36.82 21.88
C ASN A 850 11.80 -36.91 20.50
N THR A 851 11.08 -37.41 19.49
CA THR A 851 11.57 -37.47 18.10
C THR A 851 11.68 -36.08 17.46
N THR A 852 10.80 -35.15 17.85
CA THR A 852 10.72 -33.80 17.27
C THR A 852 11.65 -32.80 17.97
N PHE A 853 11.75 -32.86 19.31
CA PHE A 853 12.42 -31.85 20.14
C PHE A 853 13.54 -32.40 21.04
N SER A 854 13.93 -33.67 20.87
CA SER A 854 14.90 -34.42 21.70
C SER A 854 14.39 -34.85 23.09
N SER A 855 15.07 -35.82 23.70
CA SER A 855 14.70 -36.42 25.00
C SER A 855 14.78 -35.46 26.19
N GLU A 856 15.54 -34.36 26.06
CA GLU A 856 15.71 -33.38 27.13
C GLU A 856 14.52 -32.42 27.25
N PHE A 857 13.68 -32.31 26.22
CA PHE A 857 12.60 -31.33 26.14
C PHE A 857 11.60 -31.43 27.30
N MET A 858 11.12 -32.65 27.59
CA MET A 858 10.15 -32.93 28.66
C MET A 858 10.82 -33.09 30.04
N GLN A 859 12.15 -33.25 30.11
CA GLN A 859 12.88 -33.49 31.37
C GLN A 859 13.29 -32.19 32.08
N GLN A 860 12.99 -31.03 31.47
CA GLN A 860 13.29 -29.71 32.03
C GLN A 860 12.33 -29.24 33.10
N ASP A 861 11.29 -30.02 33.45
CA ASP A 861 10.40 -29.84 34.62
C ASP A 861 11.12 -30.06 35.97
N LYS A 862 12.37 -29.61 36.08
CA LYS A 862 13.07 -29.53 37.35
C LYS A 862 12.34 -28.54 38.26
N VAL A 863 12.23 -28.95 39.54
CA VAL A 863 11.74 -28.20 40.69
C VAL A 863 11.78 -26.68 40.46
N ILE A 864 10.60 -26.05 40.46
CA ILE A 864 10.44 -24.61 40.28
C ILE A 864 11.32 -23.87 41.28
N ASN A 865 12.31 -23.11 40.79
CA ASN A 865 13.08 -22.20 41.61
C ASN A 865 12.27 -20.91 41.83
N LEU A 866 11.41 -20.94 42.85
CA LEU A 866 10.53 -19.81 43.19
C LEU A 866 11.32 -18.53 43.51
N GLN A 867 12.51 -18.66 44.09
CA GLN A 867 13.41 -17.54 44.39
C GLN A 867 13.79 -16.78 43.11
N GLU A 868 14.34 -17.48 42.11
CA GLU A 868 14.80 -16.87 40.86
C GLU A 868 13.63 -16.19 40.11
N ILE A 869 12.44 -16.80 40.17
CA ILE A 869 11.24 -16.28 39.52
C ILE A 869 10.76 -14.99 40.19
N ILE A 870 10.67 -14.96 41.52
CA ILE A 870 10.23 -13.78 42.27
C ILE A 870 11.24 -12.65 42.10
N GLU A 871 12.54 -12.93 42.18
CA GLU A 871 13.58 -11.90 42.03
C GLU A 871 13.59 -11.25 40.64
N ARG A 872 13.39 -12.04 39.57
CA ARG A 872 13.39 -11.54 38.19
C ARG A 872 12.07 -10.92 37.74
N SER A 873 10.95 -11.24 38.39
CA SER A 873 9.63 -10.74 37.97
C SER A 873 9.43 -9.27 38.33
N LYS A 874 8.96 -8.47 37.38
CA LYS A 874 8.44 -7.10 37.61
C LYS A 874 6.91 -7.06 37.59
N THR A 875 6.27 -8.12 37.08
CA THR A 875 4.82 -8.27 37.05
C THR A 875 4.34 -8.99 38.32
N PRO A 876 3.05 -8.79 38.71
CA PRO A 876 2.43 -9.59 39.76
C PRO A 876 2.59 -11.09 39.49
N LEU A 877 2.73 -11.89 40.54
CA LEU A 877 2.75 -13.34 40.44
C LEU A 877 1.44 -13.90 40.99
N LEU A 878 0.77 -14.74 40.21
CA LEU A 878 -0.44 -15.45 40.60
C LEU A 878 -0.10 -16.92 40.81
N LEU A 879 -0.06 -17.36 42.05
CA LEU A 879 0.14 -18.74 42.44
C LEU A 879 -1.24 -19.41 42.46
N CYS A 880 -1.55 -20.12 41.38
CA CYS A 880 -2.75 -20.92 41.25
C CYS A 880 -2.52 -22.31 41.85
N SER A 881 -3.52 -22.86 42.50
CA SER A 881 -3.48 -24.19 43.08
C SER A 881 -4.72 -25.00 42.73
N ALA A 882 -4.58 -26.33 42.72
CA ALA A 882 -5.75 -27.22 42.70
C ALA A 882 -6.65 -26.94 43.92
N THR A 883 -7.94 -27.22 43.80
CA THR A 883 -8.92 -27.04 44.89
C THR A 883 -8.43 -27.72 46.17
N GLY A 884 -8.43 -27.00 47.29
CA GLY A 884 -7.97 -27.52 48.59
C GLY A 884 -6.45 -27.47 48.81
N PHE A 885 -5.67 -26.96 47.84
CA PHE A 885 -4.23 -26.69 48.02
C PHE A 885 -3.98 -25.18 48.13
N ASP A 886 -3.08 -24.75 49.01
CA ASP A 886 -2.67 -23.34 49.15
C ASP A 886 -1.14 -23.21 49.07
N ALA A 887 -0.66 -22.43 48.12
CA ALA A 887 0.75 -22.17 47.90
C ALA A 887 1.32 -21.05 48.80
N SER A 888 0.49 -20.41 49.64
CA SER A 888 0.89 -19.24 50.41
C SER A 888 2.01 -19.51 51.41
N GLY A 889 2.01 -20.68 52.07
CA GLY A 889 3.05 -21.07 53.02
C GLY A 889 4.45 -21.14 52.39
N ARG A 890 4.55 -21.60 51.13
CA ARG A 890 5.84 -21.66 50.40
C ARG A 890 6.45 -20.28 50.18
N VAL A 891 5.61 -19.27 49.98
CA VAL A 891 6.05 -17.88 49.81
C VAL A 891 6.51 -17.30 51.14
N GLU A 892 5.81 -17.60 52.23
CA GLU A 892 6.15 -17.13 53.57
C GLU A 892 7.46 -17.76 54.08
N ASP A 893 7.65 -19.07 53.85
CA ASP A 893 8.89 -19.78 54.15
C ASP A 893 10.05 -19.17 53.36
N LEU A 894 9.88 -18.97 52.05
CA LEU A 894 10.91 -18.36 51.19
C LEU A 894 11.23 -16.91 51.60
N ALA A 895 10.23 -16.11 51.95
CA ALA A 895 10.45 -14.76 52.43
C ALA A 895 11.28 -14.75 53.73
N THR A 896 11.05 -15.73 54.60
CA THR A 896 11.82 -15.93 55.84
C THR A 896 13.27 -16.35 55.52
N GLU A 897 13.46 -17.29 54.60
CA GLU A 897 14.80 -17.72 54.14
C GLU A 897 15.60 -16.57 53.52
N MET A 898 14.93 -15.69 52.77
CA MET A 898 15.54 -14.54 52.10
C MET A 898 15.68 -13.29 52.99
N ASN A 899 15.25 -13.33 54.25
CA ASN A 899 15.14 -12.18 55.15
C ASN A 899 14.39 -10.99 54.50
N LYS A 900 13.23 -11.26 53.89
CA LYS A 900 12.36 -10.24 53.27
C LYS A 900 11.10 -10.02 54.12
N GLU A 901 10.75 -8.74 54.33
CA GLU A 901 9.47 -8.37 54.95
C GLU A 901 8.32 -8.62 53.95
N VAL A 902 7.42 -9.55 54.26
CA VAL A 902 6.19 -9.82 53.50
C VAL A 902 4.96 -9.44 54.32
N THR A 903 4.03 -8.69 53.73
CA THR A 903 2.71 -8.40 54.32
C THR A 903 1.69 -9.37 53.74
N SER A 904 1.18 -10.27 54.57
CA SER A 904 0.25 -11.34 54.19
C SER A 904 -1.18 -10.96 54.56
N ILE A 905 -2.09 -10.90 53.58
CA ILE A 905 -3.49 -10.44 53.74
C ILE A 905 -4.43 -11.43 53.07
N ALA A 906 -5.42 -11.94 53.80
CA ALA A 906 -6.46 -12.79 53.23
C ALA A 906 -7.61 -11.97 52.62
N ILE A 907 -7.99 -12.29 51.39
CA ILE A 907 -9.06 -11.64 50.65
C ILE A 907 -10.34 -12.45 50.80
N GLY A 908 -11.40 -11.81 51.29
CA GLY A 908 -12.70 -12.47 51.55
C GLY A 908 -13.69 -11.63 52.35
N SER A 909 -13.24 -10.52 52.93
CA SER A 909 -14.07 -9.55 53.66
C SER A 909 -13.81 -8.12 53.18
N SER A 910 -14.75 -7.21 53.47
CA SER A 910 -14.62 -5.77 53.19
C SER A 910 -13.43 -5.13 53.91
N GLU A 911 -13.09 -5.62 55.10
CA GLU A 911 -11.90 -5.20 55.83
C GLU A 911 -10.61 -5.61 55.10
N GLY A 912 -10.54 -6.85 54.60
CA GLY A 912 -9.41 -7.35 53.81
C GLY A 912 -9.16 -6.52 52.55
N PHE A 913 -10.22 -6.06 51.87
CA PHE A 913 -10.10 -5.19 50.69
C PHE A 913 -9.42 -3.85 51.02
N ASN A 914 -9.85 -3.20 52.11
CA ASN A 914 -9.29 -1.92 52.54
C ASN A 914 -7.83 -2.05 53.00
N GLN A 915 -7.52 -3.12 53.75
CA GLN A 915 -6.16 -3.42 54.20
C GLN A 915 -5.24 -3.68 52.99
N ALA A 916 -5.69 -4.46 52.01
CA ALA A 916 -4.93 -4.74 50.79
C ALA A 916 -4.64 -3.46 49.99
N ASP A 917 -5.63 -2.57 49.84
CA ASP A 917 -5.48 -1.30 49.12
C ASP A 917 -4.49 -0.34 49.81
N ALA A 918 -4.55 -0.24 51.14
CA ALA A 918 -3.63 0.56 51.93
C ALA A 918 -2.20 -0.01 51.87
N ALA A 919 -2.07 -1.33 52.02
CA ALA A 919 -0.80 -2.02 51.91
C ALA A 919 -0.18 -1.83 50.52
N LEU A 920 -0.96 -2.00 49.44
CA LEU A 920 -0.49 -1.84 48.06
C LEU A 920 0.07 -0.43 47.81
N SER A 921 -0.63 0.59 48.28
CA SER A 921 -0.22 1.99 48.14
C SER A 921 1.09 2.31 48.90
N SER A 922 1.26 1.73 50.08
CA SER A 922 2.47 1.89 50.90
C SER A 922 3.65 1.09 50.35
N ALA A 923 3.45 -0.20 50.08
CA ALA A 923 4.50 -1.11 49.63
C ALA A 923 5.00 -0.78 48.22
N SER A 924 4.13 -0.28 47.33
CA SER A 924 4.54 0.23 46.02
C SER A 924 5.62 1.31 46.12
N LYS A 925 5.61 2.12 47.19
CA LYS A 925 6.58 3.19 47.41
C LYS A 925 7.81 2.69 48.18
N SER A 926 7.61 1.81 49.17
CA SER A 926 8.68 1.34 50.06
C SER A 926 9.42 0.09 49.57
N GLY A 927 8.94 -0.60 48.53
CA GLY A 927 9.56 -1.81 47.99
C GLY A 927 9.32 -3.11 48.77
N ARG A 928 8.33 -3.14 49.67
CA ARG A 928 7.97 -4.35 50.45
C ARG A 928 7.23 -5.39 49.62
N TRP A 929 7.24 -6.64 50.06
CA TRP A 929 6.49 -7.71 49.40
C TRP A 929 5.07 -7.79 49.98
N ILE A 930 4.09 -8.03 49.11
CA ILE A 930 2.69 -8.27 49.51
C ILE A 930 2.27 -9.64 49.01
N LEU A 931 1.64 -10.41 49.91
CA LEU A 931 1.00 -11.68 49.60
C LEU A 931 -0.51 -11.55 49.86
N LEU A 932 -1.31 -11.59 48.80
CA LEU A 932 -2.78 -11.59 48.88
C LEU A 932 -3.29 -13.02 48.74
N LYS A 933 -3.86 -13.56 49.82
CA LYS A 933 -4.36 -14.94 49.88
C LYS A 933 -5.81 -15.02 49.41
N ASN A 934 -6.18 -16.14 48.78
CA ASN A 934 -7.55 -16.52 48.43
C ASN A 934 -8.29 -15.53 47.52
N VAL A 935 -7.59 -14.95 46.53
CA VAL A 935 -8.17 -13.87 45.72
C VAL A 935 -9.37 -14.30 44.85
N HIS A 936 -9.50 -15.59 44.58
CA HIS A 936 -10.63 -16.20 43.86
C HIS A 936 -11.99 -16.00 44.59
N LEU A 937 -11.97 -15.74 45.90
CA LEU A 937 -13.18 -15.49 46.69
C LEU A 937 -13.78 -14.09 46.45
N ALA A 938 -13.05 -13.17 45.80
CA ALA A 938 -13.50 -11.78 45.58
C ALA A 938 -13.26 -11.29 44.13
N PRO A 939 -13.94 -11.87 43.12
CA PRO A 939 -13.73 -11.54 41.72
C PRO A 939 -14.08 -10.09 41.37
N SER A 940 -15.09 -9.49 42.02
CA SER A 940 -15.47 -8.09 41.82
C SER A 940 -14.39 -7.10 42.27
N TRP A 941 -13.66 -7.43 43.34
CA TRP A 941 -12.55 -6.63 43.84
C TRP A 941 -11.30 -6.77 42.94
N LEU A 942 -11.06 -7.96 42.40
CA LEU A 942 -9.97 -8.20 41.43
C LEU A 942 -10.07 -7.31 40.18
N THR A 943 -11.29 -7.05 39.68
CA THR A 943 -11.50 -6.10 38.57
C THR A 943 -11.10 -4.66 38.95
N GLN A 944 -11.19 -4.28 40.23
CA GLN A 944 -10.75 -2.97 40.71
C GLN A 944 -9.23 -2.91 40.94
N LEU A 945 -8.64 -4.00 41.46
CA LEU A 945 -7.20 -4.14 41.64
C LEU A 945 -6.45 -3.95 40.32
N GLU A 946 -6.96 -4.53 39.24
CA GLU A 946 -6.41 -4.38 37.88
C GLU A 946 -6.27 -2.91 37.46
N LYS A 947 -7.31 -2.09 37.67
CA LYS A 947 -7.30 -0.65 37.35
C LYS A 947 -6.22 0.08 38.14
N LYS A 948 -5.94 -0.35 39.38
CA LYS A 948 -4.89 0.24 40.21
C LYS A 948 -3.50 -0.17 39.75
N LEU A 949 -3.30 -1.42 39.35
CA LEU A 949 -2.00 -1.92 38.86
C LEU A 949 -1.49 -1.14 37.65
N HIS A 950 -2.37 -0.78 36.70
CA HIS A 950 -1.98 0.01 35.52
C HIS A 950 -1.51 1.43 35.85
N ASN A 951 -2.05 2.05 36.91
CA ASN A 951 -1.69 3.40 37.33
C ASN A 951 -0.51 3.42 38.32
N LEU A 952 -0.03 2.25 38.73
CA LEU A 952 0.98 2.10 39.76
C LEU A 952 2.38 2.30 39.17
N LYS A 953 3.24 3.05 39.85
CA LYS A 953 4.68 3.13 39.55
C LYS A 953 5.45 2.41 40.66
N PRO A 954 5.65 1.08 40.55
CA PRO A 954 6.22 0.29 41.63
C PRO A 954 7.71 0.56 41.81
N HIS A 955 8.16 0.53 43.08
CA HIS A 955 9.57 0.51 43.45
C HIS A 955 10.26 -0.76 42.86
N PRO A 956 11.55 -0.73 42.46
CA PRO A 956 12.22 -1.88 41.83
C PRO A 956 12.24 -3.18 42.66
N GLN A 957 12.20 -3.07 44.00
CA GLN A 957 12.15 -4.22 44.92
C GLN A 957 10.73 -4.68 45.28
N PHE A 958 9.70 -3.91 44.91
CA PHE A 958 8.31 -4.27 45.19
C PHE A 958 7.92 -5.55 44.47
N ARG A 959 7.25 -6.47 45.16
CA ARG A 959 6.69 -7.70 44.59
C ARG A 959 5.26 -7.88 45.08
N LEU A 960 4.35 -8.15 44.15
CA LEU A 960 2.96 -8.49 44.42
C LEU A 960 2.75 -9.98 44.13
N LEU A 961 2.34 -10.73 45.14
CA LEU A 961 2.13 -12.17 45.11
C LEU A 961 0.66 -12.41 45.43
N LEU A 962 -0.04 -13.18 44.62
CA LEU A 962 -1.46 -13.50 44.74
C LEU A 962 -1.58 -15.02 44.85
N THR A 963 -2.40 -15.55 45.76
CA THR A 963 -2.75 -16.98 45.77
C THR A 963 -4.22 -17.18 45.45
N ALA A 964 -4.50 -18.15 44.59
CA ALA A 964 -5.85 -18.47 44.16
C ALA A 964 -6.01 -19.98 43.90
N GLU A 965 -7.20 -20.52 44.12
CA GLU A 965 -7.56 -21.79 43.50
C GLU A 965 -7.92 -21.57 42.03
N ILE A 966 -7.69 -22.58 41.19
CA ILE A 966 -8.11 -22.57 39.79
C ILE A 966 -9.65 -22.53 39.77
N HIS A 967 -10.21 -21.37 39.44
CA HIS A 967 -11.65 -21.13 39.44
C HIS A 967 -12.09 -20.30 38.23
N PRO A 968 -13.18 -20.65 37.52
CA PRO A 968 -13.68 -19.93 36.34
C PRO A 968 -14.19 -18.50 36.60
N LYS A 969 -14.15 -18.03 37.85
CA LYS A 969 -14.58 -16.66 38.22
C LYS A 969 -13.40 -15.71 38.35
N LEU A 970 -12.17 -16.23 38.27
CA LEU A 970 -10.98 -15.39 38.24
C LEU A 970 -11.02 -14.51 36.99
N PRO A 971 -10.92 -13.18 37.13
CA PRO A 971 -10.91 -12.31 35.97
C PRO A 971 -9.72 -12.61 35.07
N VAL A 972 -10.00 -12.94 33.80
CA VAL A 972 -8.99 -13.18 32.75
C VAL A 972 -7.97 -12.04 32.68
N SER A 973 -8.39 -10.81 32.95
CA SER A 973 -7.52 -9.64 32.96
C SER A 973 -6.43 -9.67 34.03
N ILE A 974 -6.70 -10.23 35.22
CA ILE A 974 -5.69 -10.41 36.27
C ILE A 974 -4.73 -11.54 35.94
N ILE A 975 -5.25 -12.63 35.35
CA ILE A 975 -4.45 -13.74 34.84
C ILE A 975 -3.46 -13.22 33.78
N GLN A 976 -3.94 -12.42 32.82
CA GLN A 976 -3.11 -11.80 31.78
C GLN A 976 -2.10 -10.77 32.31
N ALA A 977 -2.46 -10.03 33.36
CA ALA A 977 -1.56 -9.05 33.97
C ALA A 977 -0.47 -9.71 34.84
N SER A 978 -0.63 -10.98 35.21
CA SER A 978 0.21 -11.68 36.18
C SER A 978 1.05 -12.78 35.53
N ARG A 979 2.18 -13.12 36.15
CA ARG A 979 2.88 -14.38 35.88
C ARG A 979 2.20 -15.48 36.67
N VAL A 980 1.51 -16.38 35.98
CA VAL A 980 0.81 -17.50 36.61
C VAL A 980 1.78 -18.64 36.90
N LEU A 981 1.71 -19.19 38.12
CA LEU A 981 2.43 -20.38 38.55
C LEU A 981 1.39 -21.35 39.09
N VAL A 982 1.25 -22.52 38.45
CA VAL A 982 0.33 -23.55 38.90
C VAL A 982 1.08 -24.50 39.83
N PHE A 983 0.55 -24.69 41.03
CA PHE A 983 1.03 -25.65 42.00
C PHE A 983 0.03 -26.80 42.09
N GLU A 984 0.44 -27.93 41.55
CA GLU A 984 -0.29 -29.18 41.66
C GLU A 984 0.38 -30.12 42.69
N PRO A 985 -0.39 -31.02 43.31
CA PRO A 985 0.20 -32.14 44.04
C PRO A 985 1.04 -32.99 43.08
N SER A 986 2.22 -33.44 43.52
CA SER A 986 3.05 -34.33 42.70
C SER A 986 2.31 -35.62 42.41
N THR A 987 2.45 -36.14 41.19
CA THR A 987 1.84 -37.43 40.81
C THR A 987 2.89 -38.53 40.77
N GLY A 988 2.50 -39.72 41.24
CA GLY A 988 3.40 -40.85 41.40
C GLY A 988 3.98 -40.94 42.82
N LEU A 989 4.06 -42.17 43.32
CA LEU A 989 4.51 -42.47 44.68
C LEU A 989 5.92 -41.93 44.93
N LYS A 990 6.82 -42.09 43.95
CA LYS A 990 8.21 -41.62 44.00
C LYS A 990 8.30 -40.10 44.14
N ALA A 991 7.53 -39.35 43.34
CA ALA A 991 7.53 -37.89 43.37
C ALA A 991 6.96 -37.36 44.69
N ASN A 992 5.85 -37.94 45.16
CA ASN A 992 5.25 -37.60 46.45
C ASN A 992 6.17 -37.91 47.63
N LEU A 993 6.91 -39.02 47.57
CA LEU A 993 7.87 -39.40 48.61
C LEU A 993 9.09 -38.46 48.64
N LEU A 994 9.69 -38.15 47.48
CA LEU A 994 10.80 -37.19 47.38
C LEU A 994 10.37 -35.81 47.89
N ARG A 995 9.15 -35.37 47.57
CA ARG A 995 8.57 -34.11 48.02
C ARG A 995 8.32 -34.09 49.53
N SER A 996 7.76 -35.16 50.08
CA SER A 996 7.51 -35.28 51.51
C SER A 996 8.82 -35.28 52.30
N LEU A 997 9.83 -36.03 51.84
CA LEU A 997 11.17 -36.06 52.43
C LEU A 997 11.92 -34.74 52.29
N SER A 998 11.73 -33.99 51.19
CA SER A 998 12.35 -32.68 51.00
C SER A 998 11.70 -31.59 51.87
N SER A 999 10.43 -31.74 52.23
CA SER A 999 9.71 -30.80 53.10
C SER A 999 10.19 -30.81 54.56
N ILE A 1000 10.82 -31.90 55.02
CA ILE A 1000 11.35 -32.02 56.38
C ILE A 1000 12.79 -31.46 56.40
N GLN A 1001 13.04 -30.50 57.30
CA GLN A 1001 14.35 -29.89 57.45
C GLN A 1001 15.44 -30.94 57.77
N PRO A 1002 16.65 -30.84 57.18
CA PRO A 1002 17.75 -31.76 57.48
C PRO A 1002 18.11 -31.82 58.97
N SER A 1003 18.06 -30.66 59.65
CA SER A 1003 18.30 -30.52 61.09
C SER A 1003 17.30 -31.31 61.93
N ARG A 1004 16.02 -31.30 61.54
CA ARG A 1004 14.94 -32.06 62.18
C ARG A 1004 15.08 -33.56 61.94
N PHE A 1005 15.43 -33.95 60.72
CA PHE A 1005 15.63 -35.36 60.34
C PHE A 1005 16.78 -36.05 61.09
N SER A 1006 17.83 -35.29 61.46
CA SER A 1006 19.01 -35.78 62.18
C SER A 1006 18.91 -35.70 63.70
N GLN A 1007 17.74 -35.37 64.27
CA GLN A 1007 17.57 -35.29 65.72
C GLN A 1007 17.55 -36.69 66.37
N LEU A 1008 18.11 -36.77 67.59
CA LEU A 1008 18.10 -38.00 68.41
C LEU A 1008 16.69 -38.29 68.95
N PRO A 1009 16.24 -39.56 68.98
CA PRO A 1009 17.05 -40.77 68.81
C PRO A 1009 17.16 -41.24 67.36
N ALA A 1010 18.15 -42.08 67.03
CA ALA A 1010 18.43 -42.53 65.65
C ALA A 1010 17.22 -43.21 64.98
N GLU A 1011 16.34 -43.86 65.74
CA GLU A 1011 15.12 -44.49 65.24
C GLU A 1011 14.11 -43.48 64.67
N ARG A 1012 14.20 -42.19 65.04
CA ARG A 1012 13.31 -41.12 64.55
C ARG A 1012 13.37 -40.96 63.05
N SER A 1013 14.57 -41.04 62.45
CA SER A 1013 14.73 -40.89 60.99
C SER A 1013 13.96 -41.95 60.22
N ARG A 1014 13.88 -43.18 60.75
CA ARG A 1014 13.09 -44.28 60.19
C ARG A 1014 11.59 -44.00 60.28
N LEU A 1015 11.11 -43.49 61.41
CA LEU A 1015 9.70 -43.12 61.57
C LEU A 1015 9.28 -41.98 60.64
N TYR A 1016 10.15 -40.97 60.41
CA TYR A 1016 9.88 -39.94 59.40
C TYR A 1016 9.78 -40.51 57.99
N PHE A 1017 10.67 -41.43 57.62
CA PHE A 1017 10.59 -42.09 56.32
C PHE A 1017 9.26 -42.83 56.15
N LEU A 1018 8.82 -43.59 57.17
CA LEU A 1018 7.55 -44.31 57.14
C LEU A 1018 6.34 -43.38 57.09
N LEU A 1019 6.41 -42.24 57.79
CA LEU A 1019 5.37 -41.24 57.76
C LEU A 1019 5.28 -40.57 56.37
N CYS A 1020 6.41 -40.24 55.75
CA CYS A 1020 6.45 -39.75 54.37
C CYS A 1020 5.97 -40.79 53.37
N TRP A 1021 6.31 -42.07 53.57
CA TRP A 1021 5.83 -43.19 52.76
C TRP A 1021 4.30 -43.35 52.86
N PHE A 1022 3.78 -43.40 54.08
CA PHE A 1022 2.35 -43.47 54.35
C PHE A 1022 1.59 -42.30 53.73
N HIS A 1023 2.08 -41.07 53.93
CA HIS A 1023 1.48 -39.88 53.36
C HIS A 1023 1.46 -39.92 51.83
N ALA A 1024 2.55 -40.36 51.20
CA ALA A 1024 2.64 -40.50 49.75
C ALA A 1024 1.66 -41.55 49.20
N VAL A 1025 1.48 -42.70 49.88
CA VAL A 1025 0.50 -43.72 49.49
C VAL A 1025 -0.93 -43.20 49.62
N VAL A 1026 -1.26 -42.56 50.75
CA VAL A 1026 -2.60 -42.01 50.99
C VAL A 1026 -2.97 -40.96 49.93
N GLN A 1027 -2.02 -40.10 49.56
CA GLN A 1027 -2.19 -39.12 48.49
C GLN A 1027 -2.34 -39.77 47.11
N GLU A 1028 -1.50 -40.75 46.75
CA GLU A 1028 -1.56 -41.38 45.42
C GLU A 1028 -2.88 -42.14 45.22
N ARG A 1029 -3.45 -42.72 46.29
CA ARG A 1029 -4.75 -43.41 46.23
C ARG A 1029 -5.93 -42.49 45.94
N LEU A 1030 -5.87 -41.20 46.27
CA LEU A 1030 -6.92 -40.23 45.93
C LEU A 1030 -7.13 -40.12 44.42
N ARG A 1031 -6.08 -40.37 43.62
CA ARG A 1031 -6.15 -40.34 42.16
C ARG A 1031 -7.10 -41.37 41.58
N TYR A 1032 -7.27 -42.51 42.25
CA TYR A 1032 -7.99 -43.67 41.72
C TYR A 1032 -9.41 -43.78 42.26
N GLN A 1033 -10.01 -42.68 42.74
CA GLN A 1033 -11.41 -42.68 43.19
C GLN A 1033 -12.35 -43.16 42.07
N PRO A 1034 -13.34 -44.05 42.35
CA PRO A 1034 -13.71 -44.58 43.65
C PRO A 1034 -12.99 -45.88 44.08
N LEU A 1035 -12.03 -46.38 43.29
CA LEU A 1035 -11.30 -47.63 43.59
C LEU A 1035 -10.24 -47.45 44.69
N GLY A 1036 -9.53 -46.31 44.69
CA GLY A 1036 -8.49 -46.01 45.67
C GLY A 1036 -9.07 -45.67 47.06
N TRP A 1037 -10.06 -44.79 47.08
CA TRP A 1037 -10.92 -44.42 48.21
C TRP A 1037 -12.36 -44.34 47.72
N ALA A 1038 -13.35 -44.65 48.57
CA ALA A 1038 -14.75 -44.57 48.18
C ALA A 1038 -15.21 -43.11 47.99
N ASN A 1039 -14.77 -42.20 48.86
CA ASN A 1039 -15.02 -40.76 48.79
C ASN A 1039 -13.74 -39.96 48.51
N SER A 1040 -13.90 -38.69 48.12
CA SER A 1040 -12.79 -37.74 48.02
C SER A 1040 -12.46 -37.18 49.40
N TYR A 1041 -11.19 -37.20 49.79
CA TYR A 1041 -10.70 -36.62 51.04
C TYR A 1041 -9.55 -35.65 50.78
N GLU A 1042 -9.41 -34.64 51.61
CA GLU A 1042 -8.35 -33.62 51.47
C GLU A 1042 -7.17 -33.92 52.41
N PHE A 1043 -6.15 -34.62 51.91
CA PHE A 1043 -4.90 -34.86 52.63
C PHE A 1043 -3.79 -33.94 52.14
N SER A 1044 -3.33 -33.05 53.02
CA SER A 1044 -2.44 -31.92 52.73
C SER A 1044 -1.08 -32.04 53.43
N ASP A 1045 -0.15 -31.17 53.05
CA ASP A 1045 1.16 -31.05 53.73
C ASP A 1045 1.03 -30.56 55.18
N ALA A 1046 -0.08 -29.90 55.52
CA ALA A 1046 -0.35 -29.52 56.90
C ALA A 1046 -0.55 -30.76 57.78
N ASP A 1047 -1.21 -31.79 57.25
CA ASP A 1047 -1.42 -33.06 57.96
C ASP A 1047 -0.08 -33.78 58.19
N LEU A 1048 0.81 -33.79 57.19
CA LEU A 1048 2.16 -34.32 57.33
C LEU A 1048 2.96 -33.55 58.39
N ARG A 1049 2.89 -32.21 58.42
CA ARG A 1049 3.57 -31.39 59.44
C ARG A 1049 3.06 -31.70 60.85
N VAL A 1050 1.75 -31.73 61.04
CA VAL A 1050 1.12 -32.08 62.33
C VAL A 1050 1.48 -33.50 62.73
N ALA A 1051 1.53 -34.44 61.79
CA ALA A 1051 1.98 -35.80 62.05
C ALA A 1051 3.46 -35.87 62.46
N CYS A 1052 4.33 -35.08 61.84
CA CYS A 1052 5.74 -34.96 62.26
C CYS A 1052 5.85 -34.37 63.67
N ASP A 1053 5.08 -33.33 63.99
CA ASP A 1053 5.10 -32.69 65.32
C ASP A 1053 4.58 -33.64 66.41
N THR A 1054 3.54 -34.41 66.08
CA THR A 1054 2.97 -35.45 66.96
C THR A 1054 3.95 -36.59 67.18
N LEU A 1055 4.65 -37.01 66.11
CA LEU A 1055 5.71 -38.01 66.16
C LEU A 1055 6.84 -37.53 67.07
N ASP A 1056 7.28 -36.28 66.94
CA ASP A 1056 8.34 -35.71 67.78
C ASP A 1056 7.94 -35.72 69.26
N ALA A 1057 6.75 -35.20 69.58
CA ALA A 1057 6.24 -35.19 70.95
C ALA A 1057 6.15 -36.60 71.55
N ALA A 1058 5.66 -37.58 70.77
CA ALA A 1058 5.51 -38.96 71.22
C ALA A 1058 6.88 -39.64 71.42
N VAL A 1059 7.82 -39.45 70.49
CA VAL A 1059 9.17 -40.03 70.58
C VAL A 1059 9.97 -39.37 71.71
N ASP A 1060 9.89 -38.05 71.88
CA ASP A 1060 10.60 -37.32 72.94
C ASP A 1060 10.17 -37.77 74.35
N LEU A 1061 8.89 -38.09 74.53
CA LEU A 1061 8.34 -38.60 75.78
C LEU A 1061 9.00 -39.92 76.21
N VAL A 1062 9.39 -40.77 75.25
CA VAL A 1062 10.04 -42.06 75.50
C VAL A 1062 11.56 -41.95 75.47
N ALA A 1063 12.11 -41.10 74.59
CA ALA A 1063 13.53 -41.04 74.30
C ALA A 1063 14.35 -40.47 75.47
N SER A 1064 13.79 -39.55 76.26
CA SER A 1064 14.50 -38.93 77.40
C SER A 1064 15.93 -38.46 77.06
N LYS A 1065 16.13 -37.90 75.86
CA LYS A 1065 17.43 -37.47 75.27
C LYS A 1065 18.47 -38.58 75.04
N ARG A 1066 18.08 -39.86 74.99
CA ARG A 1066 18.98 -40.97 74.62
C ARG A 1066 19.29 -40.95 73.13
N ALA A 1067 20.48 -41.44 72.77
CA ALA A 1067 20.90 -41.54 71.37
C ALA A 1067 20.09 -42.60 70.59
N ASN A 1068 19.72 -43.70 71.24
CA ASN A 1068 18.95 -44.81 70.67
C ASN A 1068 17.85 -45.25 71.65
N VAL A 1069 16.73 -45.70 71.12
CA VAL A 1069 15.58 -46.24 71.87
C VAL A 1069 15.24 -47.61 71.32
N ASN A 1070 15.14 -48.62 72.19
CA ASN A 1070 14.70 -49.96 71.77
C ASN A 1070 13.33 -49.82 71.06
N PRO A 1071 13.18 -50.30 69.80
CA PRO A 1071 11.95 -50.17 69.02
C PRO A 1071 10.69 -50.67 69.74
N GLU A 1072 10.78 -51.68 70.61
CA GLU A 1072 9.62 -52.15 71.40
C GLU A 1072 9.05 -51.10 72.36
N LYS A 1073 9.87 -50.15 72.80
CA LYS A 1073 9.48 -49.09 73.74
C LYS A 1073 8.88 -47.87 73.04
N LEU A 1074 8.97 -47.79 71.71
CA LEU A 1074 8.34 -46.71 70.96
C LEU A 1074 6.81 -46.75 71.14
N PRO A 1075 6.13 -45.59 71.17
CA PRO A 1075 4.71 -45.51 71.48
C PRO A 1075 3.84 -45.85 70.26
N TRP A 1076 3.98 -47.07 69.73
CA TRP A 1076 3.31 -47.53 68.50
C TRP A 1076 1.79 -47.35 68.54
N ASN A 1077 1.14 -47.78 69.63
CA ASN A 1077 -0.31 -47.64 69.76
C ASN A 1077 -0.74 -46.17 69.77
N ALA A 1078 0.00 -45.30 70.44
CA ALA A 1078 -0.33 -43.87 70.46
C ALA A 1078 -0.14 -43.23 69.07
N LEU A 1079 0.96 -43.54 68.38
CA LEU A 1079 1.20 -43.05 67.02
C LEU A 1079 0.11 -43.52 66.05
N MET A 1080 -0.23 -44.82 66.07
CA MET A 1080 -1.29 -45.37 65.23
C MET A 1080 -2.66 -44.73 65.54
N THR A 1081 -3.04 -44.62 66.82
CA THR A 1081 -4.32 -44.00 67.20
C THR A 1081 -4.40 -42.53 66.78
N LEU A 1082 -3.33 -41.75 66.97
CA LEU A 1082 -3.31 -40.33 66.58
C LEU A 1082 -3.37 -40.15 65.06
N LEU A 1083 -2.64 -40.98 64.30
CA LEU A 1083 -2.69 -40.95 62.83
C LEU A 1083 -4.05 -41.43 62.31
N SER A 1084 -4.60 -42.52 62.86
CA SER A 1084 -5.86 -43.15 62.46
C SER A 1084 -7.08 -42.31 62.83
N GLN A 1085 -7.16 -41.76 64.04
CA GLN A 1085 -8.39 -41.15 64.56
C GLN A 1085 -8.38 -39.61 64.51
N CYS A 1086 -7.21 -38.98 64.62
CA CYS A 1086 -7.13 -37.53 64.79
C CYS A 1086 -6.63 -36.82 63.53
N ILE A 1087 -5.54 -37.29 62.93
CA ILE A 1087 -4.88 -36.58 61.82
C ILE A 1087 -5.49 -36.95 60.48
N TYR A 1088 -5.42 -38.23 60.08
CA TYR A 1088 -5.92 -38.66 58.76
C TYR A 1088 -7.38 -39.13 58.83
N GLY A 1089 -7.73 -40.06 59.73
CA GLY A 1089 -9.12 -40.54 59.79
C GLY A 1089 -10.12 -39.57 60.44
N GLY A 1090 -9.64 -38.48 61.06
CA GLY A 1090 -10.53 -37.36 61.45
C GLY A 1090 -11.22 -36.70 60.25
N LYS A 1091 -10.74 -36.93 59.03
CA LYS A 1091 -11.31 -36.46 57.76
C LYS A 1091 -12.13 -37.54 57.03
N ILE A 1092 -12.08 -38.79 57.50
CA ILE A 1092 -12.74 -39.92 56.85
C ILE A 1092 -14.10 -40.15 57.51
N ASP A 1093 -15.16 -40.04 56.72
CA ASP A 1093 -16.54 -40.28 57.16
C ASP A 1093 -17.07 -41.67 56.75
N ASN A 1094 -16.38 -42.37 55.84
CA ASN A 1094 -16.73 -43.70 55.37
C ASN A 1094 -16.04 -44.80 56.19
N GLN A 1095 -16.83 -45.73 56.72
CA GLN A 1095 -16.33 -46.85 57.52
C GLN A 1095 -15.42 -47.82 56.74
N PHE A 1096 -15.63 -48.00 55.43
CA PHE A 1096 -14.76 -48.83 54.59
C PHE A 1096 -13.38 -48.19 54.42
N ASP A 1097 -13.35 -46.89 54.11
CA ASP A 1097 -12.10 -46.14 53.97
C ASP A 1097 -11.35 -46.06 55.31
N GLN A 1098 -12.06 -45.94 56.44
CA GLN A 1098 -11.42 -45.96 57.76
C GLN A 1098 -10.72 -47.31 58.02
N LYS A 1099 -11.35 -48.44 57.68
CA LYS A 1099 -10.74 -49.76 57.80
C LYS A 1099 -9.51 -49.91 56.90
N LEU A 1100 -9.57 -49.32 55.70
CA LEU A 1100 -8.45 -49.31 54.76
C LEU A 1100 -7.27 -48.50 55.30
N LEU A 1101 -7.53 -47.30 55.85
CA LEU A 1101 -6.53 -46.46 56.52
C LEU A 1101 -5.86 -47.22 57.69
N ASP A 1102 -6.67 -47.85 58.53
CA ASP A 1102 -6.20 -48.62 59.70
C ASP A 1102 -5.31 -49.79 59.27
N ALA A 1103 -5.66 -50.50 58.20
CA ALA A 1103 -4.85 -51.59 57.66
C ALA A 1103 -3.46 -51.12 57.19
N PHE A 1104 -3.38 -49.96 56.54
CA PHE A 1104 -2.10 -49.37 56.13
C PHE A 1104 -1.23 -48.98 57.32
N LEU A 1105 -1.82 -48.33 58.33
CA LEU A 1105 -1.11 -47.95 59.54
C LEU A 1105 -0.59 -49.17 60.30
N GLN A 1106 -1.37 -50.25 60.40
CA GLN A 1106 -0.94 -51.50 61.05
C GLN A 1106 0.20 -52.21 60.30
N LYS A 1107 0.21 -52.15 58.96
CA LYS A 1107 1.27 -52.71 58.12
C LYS A 1107 2.58 -51.92 58.29
N LEU A 1108 2.52 -50.58 58.28
CA LEU A 1108 3.71 -49.71 58.27
C LEU A 1108 4.26 -49.39 59.66
N PHE A 1109 3.42 -49.07 60.63
CA PHE A 1109 3.83 -48.65 61.98
C PHE A 1109 3.92 -49.84 62.94
N THR A 1110 4.87 -50.72 62.68
CA THR A 1110 5.16 -51.91 63.49
C THR A 1110 6.64 -52.02 63.86
N MET A 1111 6.95 -52.67 64.98
CA MET A 1111 8.34 -52.89 65.41
C MET A 1111 9.17 -53.68 64.39
N LYS A 1112 8.53 -54.51 63.55
CA LYS A 1112 9.20 -55.33 62.53
C LYS A 1112 9.87 -54.50 61.42
N ILE A 1113 9.55 -53.22 61.29
CA ILE A 1113 10.09 -52.34 60.25
C ILE A 1113 11.57 -51.97 60.46
N PHE A 1114 12.10 -52.24 61.65
CA PHE A 1114 13.51 -52.10 61.98
C PHE A 1114 14.33 -53.35 61.63
N ASP A 1115 13.69 -54.41 61.12
CA ASP A 1115 14.36 -55.58 60.57
C ASP A 1115 14.78 -55.29 59.11
N PRO A 1116 16.07 -55.40 58.75
CA PRO A 1116 16.55 -55.16 57.38
C PRO A 1116 15.98 -56.13 56.34
N GLU A 1117 15.48 -57.31 56.76
CA GLU A 1117 14.78 -58.25 55.87
C GLU A 1117 13.29 -57.95 55.70
N TYR A 1118 12.77 -56.91 56.37
CA TYR A 1118 11.37 -56.54 56.23
C TYR A 1118 11.07 -56.02 54.82
N VAL A 1119 10.15 -56.72 54.16
CA VAL A 1119 9.68 -56.38 52.81
C VAL A 1119 8.52 -55.38 52.90
N LEU A 1120 8.73 -54.17 52.35
CA LEU A 1120 7.70 -53.12 52.21
C LEU A 1120 6.67 -53.51 51.14
N ILE A 1121 7.14 -53.96 49.98
CA ILE A 1121 6.33 -54.36 48.83
C ILE A 1121 6.88 -55.67 48.26
N ASN A 1122 5.99 -56.64 48.02
CA ASN A 1122 6.31 -57.89 47.32
C ASN A 1122 6.13 -57.70 45.80
N ASP A 1123 7.00 -58.33 45.01
CA ASP A 1123 6.87 -58.44 43.54
C ASP A 1123 6.66 -57.11 42.77
N VAL A 1124 7.57 -56.15 42.99
CA VAL A 1124 7.51 -54.77 42.47
C VAL A 1124 7.50 -54.70 40.93
N ASP A 1125 8.19 -55.63 40.25
CA ASP A 1125 8.34 -55.61 38.78
C ASP A 1125 7.52 -56.70 38.05
N GLY A 1126 6.68 -57.46 38.77
CA GLY A 1126 6.02 -58.66 38.23
C GLY A 1126 6.99 -59.78 37.82
N LYS A 1127 8.23 -59.72 38.33
CA LYS A 1127 9.35 -60.64 38.07
C LYS A 1127 9.89 -61.29 39.35
N GLY A 1128 9.23 -61.09 40.48
CA GLY A 1128 9.60 -61.62 41.80
C GLY A 1128 10.58 -60.77 42.61
N SER A 1129 10.79 -59.49 42.26
CA SER A 1129 11.67 -58.56 43.00
C SER A 1129 10.94 -57.93 44.20
N ASN A 1130 11.48 -58.06 45.41
CA ASN A 1130 10.93 -57.45 46.63
C ASN A 1130 11.61 -56.11 46.94
N LEU A 1131 10.86 -55.14 47.48
CA LEU A 1131 11.38 -53.87 47.98
C LEU A 1131 11.51 -53.90 49.50
N ASN A 1132 12.73 -53.84 50.01
CA ASN A 1132 13.02 -53.81 51.45
C ASN A 1132 13.12 -52.37 51.97
N VAL A 1133 12.98 -52.19 53.29
CA VAL A 1133 13.17 -50.87 53.92
C VAL A 1133 14.64 -50.44 53.82
N PRO A 1134 14.96 -49.17 53.45
CA PRO A 1134 16.34 -48.72 53.36
C PRO A 1134 17.01 -48.65 54.74
N ASP A 1135 18.25 -49.16 54.87
CA ASP A 1135 19.00 -49.14 56.14
C ASP A 1135 19.52 -47.74 56.54
N ASP A 1136 19.57 -46.81 55.60
CA ASP A 1136 20.09 -45.46 55.81
C ASP A 1136 19.27 -44.61 56.79
N THR A 1137 19.97 -43.80 57.58
CA THR A 1137 19.37 -42.87 58.57
C THR A 1137 19.46 -41.40 58.15
N THR A 1138 20.14 -41.10 57.04
CA THR A 1138 20.30 -39.72 56.56
C THR A 1138 19.28 -39.40 55.47
N ARG A 1139 18.70 -38.19 55.52
CA ARG A 1139 17.76 -37.70 54.51
C ARG A 1139 18.33 -37.77 53.08
N GLY A 1140 19.61 -37.44 52.91
CA GLY A 1140 20.28 -37.45 51.60
C GLY A 1140 20.33 -38.85 50.98
N ASN A 1141 20.76 -39.87 51.75
CA ASN A 1141 20.84 -41.23 51.26
C ASN A 1141 19.46 -41.83 51.02
N LEU A 1142 18.47 -41.52 51.85
CA LEU A 1142 17.08 -41.93 51.62
C LEU A 1142 16.53 -41.34 50.31
N MET A 1143 16.83 -40.07 49.99
CA MET A 1143 16.45 -39.47 48.71
C MET A 1143 17.14 -40.16 47.52
N VAL A 1144 18.41 -40.56 47.66
CA VAL A 1144 19.13 -41.35 46.64
C VAL A 1144 18.49 -42.72 46.48
N TRP A 1145 18.15 -43.39 47.59
CA TRP A 1145 17.44 -44.65 47.57
C TRP A 1145 16.11 -44.54 46.82
N VAL A 1146 15.29 -43.53 47.14
CA VAL A 1146 14.02 -43.25 46.43
C VAL A 1146 14.25 -42.99 44.94
N ASN A 1147 15.32 -42.29 44.55
CA ASN A 1147 15.70 -42.09 43.15
C ASN A 1147 16.08 -43.38 42.42
N ASN A 1148 16.63 -44.36 43.14
CA ASN A 1148 17.01 -45.67 42.59
C ASN A 1148 15.88 -46.69 42.60
N ILE A 1149 14.74 -46.40 43.24
CA ILE A 1149 13.59 -47.28 43.15
C ILE A 1149 13.09 -47.25 41.69
N ASN A 1150 13.19 -48.40 41.03
CA ASN A 1150 12.50 -48.70 39.77
C ASN A 1150 11.08 -49.18 40.11
N ILE A 1151 10.28 -48.35 40.78
CA ILE A 1151 8.84 -48.54 40.70
C ILE A 1151 8.54 -48.18 39.26
N VAL A 1152 8.26 -49.19 38.43
CA VAL A 1152 7.50 -48.92 37.22
C VAL A 1152 6.22 -48.31 37.75
N ASP A 1153 6.09 -46.98 37.73
CA ASP A 1153 4.80 -46.32 37.90
C ASP A 1153 3.94 -46.95 36.81
N THR A 1154 3.15 -47.95 37.19
CA THR A 1154 2.35 -48.79 36.30
C THR A 1154 1.14 -48.00 35.81
N LYS A 1155 1.37 -46.79 35.30
CA LYS A 1155 0.56 -46.16 34.23
C LYS A 1155 0.56 -47.01 32.94
N ARG A 1156 1.17 -48.20 32.93
CA ARG A 1156 1.40 -49.02 31.74
C ARG A 1156 0.57 -50.29 31.63
N SER A 1157 -0.17 -50.69 32.66
CA SER A 1157 -1.15 -51.78 32.55
C SER A 1157 -2.55 -51.18 32.70
N GLY A 1158 -3.40 -51.33 31.69
CA GLY A 1158 -4.73 -50.71 31.57
C GLY A 1158 -5.78 -51.19 32.59
N SER A 1159 -5.39 -51.63 33.79
CA SER A 1159 -6.27 -52.03 34.87
C SER A 1159 -6.02 -51.15 36.08
N ALA A 1160 -6.86 -50.14 36.28
CA ALA A 1160 -6.90 -49.34 37.51
C ALA A 1160 -7.04 -50.22 38.77
N LYS A 1161 -7.66 -51.40 38.64
CA LYS A 1161 -7.75 -52.42 39.70
C LYS A 1161 -6.39 -52.99 40.10
N LYS A 1162 -5.58 -53.42 39.12
CA LYS A 1162 -4.28 -54.04 39.37
C LYS A 1162 -3.28 -53.03 39.94
N HIS A 1163 -3.35 -51.78 39.50
CA HIS A 1163 -2.48 -50.73 40.01
C HIS A 1163 -2.88 -50.25 41.43
N VAL A 1164 -4.17 -50.20 41.75
CA VAL A 1164 -4.63 -49.94 43.12
C VAL A 1164 -4.27 -51.08 44.09
N GLU A 1165 -4.17 -52.31 43.58
CA GLU A 1165 -3.62 -53.47 44.29
C GLU A 1165 -2.08 -53.40 44.43
N ASP A 1166 -1.33 -52.98 43.40
CA ASP A 1166 0.13 -52.85 43.45
C ASP A 1166 0.61 -51.66 44.33
N VAL A 1167 -0.19 -50.59 44.44
CA VAL A 1167 0.08 -49.40 45.27
C VAL A 1167 -0.26 -49.63 46.77
N GLY A 1168 -1.04 -50.67 47.12
CA GLY A 1168 -1.42 -51.01 48.50
C GLY A 1168 -0.61 -52.17 49.10
#